data_AF-A0AAP0C9H7-F1
#
_entry.id   AF-A0AAP0C9H7-F1
#
_cell.length_a   1.000
_cell.length_b   1.000
_cell.length_c   1.000
_cell.angle_alpha   90.00
_cell.angle_beta   90.00
_cell.angle_gamma   90.00
#
_symmetry.space_group_name_H-M   'P 1'
#
loop_
_entity.id
_entity.type
_entity.pdbx_description
1 polymer ?
#
loop_
_entity_poly.entity_id
_entity_poly.type
_entity_poly.pdbx_seq_one_letter_code
_entity_poly.pdbx_strand_id
1 'polypeptide(L)'
;MEDNVEVDVHDLQSLFSSTQRDYLIRNNGDQIAISTLNGKKLGLYFSASWCPPCQRFTPNLVDIYNELVVKGDFEIIFVSADEDEESFTGYFSKMPWLAVPFSDSQTREALDKCFKVNGIPHLVFLDENGKLLSDRGVEIIGEYGSEGYPFTSERVKELKDQEEEAKKNQSLRSILESPSRDFIVKANGNKVPITELEGKIVGLYFVLSTFKKSSDFTSTLVKVYNELKAKESNFEIVMIPLDDNEEAFQKELDSAPWFSLPFKDKKCEKLVRYFELSTLPTLVIIGPDGKTLHPNVADAIEEHGANAYPFTPDKFSELEKIEKARQEAQTLESVLVSGDLDFVVGKDGIKIPVSDLVGKHILLYFSAHWCPPCRAFTPKLVETYNEIKSKHDEFEVIFISSDRDQASYEEYYATMPWLALPYNDKRKQSLSRIFKVNGIPLLVALGPTGKTITTETRGLIMLHGAEAFPFTDERLSEIEAGFAEMAKGWVDKVKSDLHEDHELVLTRSQVYTCDGCDKEGKIWAYNCEECNFDLHPECALKEDKGKPNEGWVCDGEDATGTQVLIPVNGGMIELYISKQVTRDQQMIDTLMEKFNIFSKHIEQMKTEGSPNCSNPWSENSSLVSAGSTHVSPTQSIDKPTNLLGYAISEQPKEHTKSMQKIGKYHYQSKNLVIERKRRDRIREGLFALRASVPKISKV
;
A
#
# COMPACT_ATOMS: atom_id res chain seq x y z
N MET A 1 -28.70 27.71 6.28
CA MET A 1 -29.97 27.01 6.55
C MET A 1 -29.63 26.01 7.63
N GLU A 2 -30.21 26.19 8.81
CA GLU A 2 -29.99 25.28 9.96
C GLU A 2 -30.70 23.97 9.64
N ASP A 3 -29.93 22.90 9.45
CA ASP A 3 -30.46 21.55 9.31
C ASP A 3 -30.98 21.09 10.67
N ASN A 4 -32.32 21.05 10.80
CA ASN A 4 -33.00 20.36 11.88
C ASN A 4 -32.75 18.85 11.71
N VAL A 5 -31.72 18.34 12.38
CA VAL A 5 -31.54 16.90 12.57
C VAL A 5 -32.65 16.45 13.52
N GLU A 6 -33.61 15.67 13.02
CA GLU A 6 -34.50 14.86 13.87
C GLU A 6 -33.62 14.05 14.82
N VAL A 7 -33.67 14.37 16.11
CA VAL A 7 -32.91 13.66 17.12
C VAL A 7 -33.63 12.34 17.35
N ASP A 8 -33.13 11.27 16.73
CA ASP A 8 -33.60 9.91 17.01
C ASP A 8 -33.34 9.59 18.50
N VAL A 9 -34.41 9.62 19.29
CA VAL A 9 -34.43 9.19 20.68
C VAL A 9 -35.00 7.78 20.70
N HIS A 10 -34.15 6.81 21.03
CA HIS A 10 -34.56 5.42 21.09
C HIS A 10 -34.97 5.05 22.51
N ASP A 11 -36.16 4.46 22.69
CA ASP A 11 -36.48 3.85 23.98
C ASP A 11 -35.59 2.62 24.19
N LEU A 12 -34.66 2.70 25.14
CA LEU A 12 -33.69 1.64 25.44
C LEU A 12 -34.36 0.31 25.76
N GLN A 13 -35.55 0.33 26.36
CA GLN A 13 -36.29 -0.88 26.62
C GLN A 13 -36.82 -1.50 25.33
N SER A 14 -37.38 -0.70 24.42
CA SER A 14 -37.80 -1.17 23.09
C SER A 14 -36.66 -1.64 22.19
N LEU A 15 -35.44 -1.09 22.34
CA LEU A 15 -34.27 -1.50 21.54
C LEU A 15 -33.81 -2.92 21.84
N PHE A 16 -33.84 -3.32 23.11
CA PHE A 16 -33.31 -4.60 23.56
C PHE A 16 -34.37 -5.58 24.02
N SER A 17 -35.65 -5.22 24.13
CA SER A 17 -36.68 -6.18 24.53
C SER A 17 -37.38 -6.78 23.31
N SER A 18 -37.78 -8.05 23.44
CA SER A 18 -38.72 -8.68 22.52
C SER A 18 -39.93 -9.14 23.30
N THR A 19 -40.99 -9.55 22.60
CA THR A 19 -42.21 -10.11 23.25
C THR A 19 -41.93 -11.32 24.13
N GLN A 20 -40.75 -11.94 24.03
CA GLN A 20 -40.34 -13.13 24.76
C GLN A 20 -39.06 -12.94 25.58
N ARG A 21 -38.43 -11.76 25.57
CA ARG A 21 -37.15 -11.52 26.26
C ARG A 21 -37.04 -10.10 26.82
N ASP A 22 -36.69 -10.01 28.09
CA ASP A 22 -36.43 -8.76 28.82
C ASP A 22 -35.04 -8.71 29.50
N TYR A 23 -34.11 -9.58 29.08
CA TYR A 23 -32.77 -9.70 29.65
C TYR A 23 -31.65 -9.68 28.59
N LEU A 24 -30.46 -9.20 28.97
CA LEU A 24 -29.18 -9.40 28.27
C LEU A 24 -28.35 -10.47 28.99
N ILE A 25 -27.25 -10.92 28.40
CA ILE A 25 -26.38 -11.94 29.01
C ILE A 25 -24.99 -11.40 29.31
N ARG A 26 -24.38 -11.90 30.39
CA ARG A 26 -22.95 -11.78 30.67
C ARG A 26 -22.18 -12.94 30.04
N ASN A 27 -20.87 -12.80 29.93
CA ASN A 27 -19.97 -13.81 29.38
C ASN A 27 -19.93 -15.13 30.21
N ASN A 28 -20.43 -15.11 31.44
CA ASN A 28 -20.60 -16.29 32.30
C ASN A 28 -22.00 -16.93 32.18
N GLY A 29 -22.88 -16.39 31.32
CA GLY A 29 -24.25 -16.85 31.11
C GLY A 29 -25.30 -16.20 32.01
N ASP A 30 -24.91 -15.32 32.94
CA ASP A 30 -25.87 -14.64 33.82
C ASP A 30 -26.81 -13.74 33.01
N GLN A 31 -28.11 -13.84 33.31
CA GLN A 31 -29.14 -12.99 32.71
C GLN A 31 -29.30 -11.70 33.52
N ILE A 32 -29.22 -10.57 32.84
CA ILE A 32 -29.32 -9.23 33.41
C ILE A 32 -30.55 -8.53 32.84
N ALA A 33 -31.48 -8.14 33.69
CA ALA A 33 -32.70 -7.45 33.27
C ALA A 33 -32.37 -6.11 32.58
N ILE A 34 -33.04 -5.82 31.46
CA ILE A 34 -32.82 -4.60 30.67
C ILE A 34 -33.09 -3.34 31.50
N SER A 35 -34.01 -3.39 32.46
CA SER A 35 -34.31 -2.27 33.38
C SER A 35 -33.10 -1.79 34.20
N THR A 36 -32.06 -2.62 34.34
CA THR A 36 -30.80 -2.23 35.01
C THR A 36 -29.95 -1.26 34.18
N LEU A 37 -30.28 -1.06 32.90
CA LEU A 37 -29.63 -0.11 32.02
C LEU A 37 -30.15 1.33 32.22
N ASN A 38 -31.27 1.52 32.90
CA ASN A 38 -31.87 2.83 33.10
C ASN A 38 -30.90 3.79 33.81
N GLY A 39 -30.67 4.95 33.21
CA GLY A 39 -29.73 5.95 33.74
C GLY A 39 -28.27 5.73 33.34
N LYS A 40 -27.96 4.68 32.55
CA LYS A 40 -26.61 4.43 32.03
C LYS A 40 -26.48 4.90 30.59
N LYS A 41 -25.30 5.43 30.26
CA LYS A 41 -24.86 5.62 28.88
C LYS A 41 -24.44 4.27 28.31
N LEU A 42 -24.76 4.01 27.05
CA LEU A 42 -24.56 2.71 26.42
C LEU A 42 -23.61 2.78 25.23
N GLY A 43 -22.72 1.80 25.10
CA GLY A 43 -21.96 1.53 23.88
C GLY A 43 -22.49 0.28 23.17
N LEU A 44 -23.03 0.40 21.96
CA LEU A 44 -23.45 -0.75 21.14
C LEU A 44 -22.30 -1.19 20.25
N TYR A 45 -21.71 -2.32 20.58
CA TYR A 45 -20.51 -2.82 19.92
C TYR A 45 -20.84 -3.93 18.92
N PHE A 46 -20.83 -3.61 17.64
CA PHE A 46 -21.03 -4.56 16.55
C PHE A 46 -19.69 -5.15 16.12
N SER A 47 -19.54 -6.47 16.24
CA SER A 47 -18.25 -7.13 16.10
C SER A 47 -18.42 -8.63 15.82
N ALA A 48 -17.35 -9.30 15.41
CA ALA A 48 -17.36 -10.74 15.17
C ALA A 48 -15.97 -11.36 15.37
N SER A 49 -15.95 -12.65 15.71
CA SER A 49 -14.73 -13.41 15.93
C SER A 49 -13.90 -13.56 14.65
N TRP A 50 -14.55 -13.73 13.49
CA TRP A 50 -13.90 -13.92 12.20
C TRP A 50 -13.27 -12.64 11.63
N CYS A 51 -13.48 -11.49 12.26
CA CYS A 51 -13.08 -10.16 11.78
C CYS A 51 -11.72 -9.73 12.40
N PRO A 52 -10.60 -9.69 11.63
CA PRO A 52 -9.30 -9.31 12.18
C PRO A 52 -9.20 -7.87 12.72
N PRO A 53 -9.81 -6.84 12.09
CA PRO A 53 -9.88 -5.51 12.70
C PRO A 53 -10.62 -5.50 14.05
N CYS A 54 -11.66 -6.31 14.18
CA CYS A 54 -12.44 -6.46 15.41
C CYS A 54 -11.62 -7.06 16.55
N GLN A 55 -10.89 -8.15 16.25
CA GLN A 55 -9.99 -8.78 17.21
C GLN A 55 -8.88 -7.85 17.70
N ARG A 56 -8.41 -6.93 16.85
CA ARG A 56 -7.42 -5.91 17.24
C ARG A 56 -8.01 -4.80 18.09
N PHE A 57 -9.26 -4.41 17.84
CA PHE A 57 -9.92 -3.32 18.57
C PHE A 57 -10.43 -3.73 19.96
N THR A 58 -10.91 -4.98 20.11
CA THR A 58 -11.52 -5.46 21.36
C THR A 58 -10.64 -5.27 22.61
N PRO A 59 -9.35 -5.64 22.62
CA PRO A 59 -8.50 -5.45 23.80
C PRO A 59 -8.42 -4.00 24.25
N ASN A 60 -8.29 -3.05 23.32
CA ASN A 60 -8.29 -1.62 23.63
C ASN A 60 -9.63 -1.19 24.25
N LEU A 61 -10.75 -1.61 23.67
CA LEU A 61 -12.08 -1.30 24.23
C LEU A 61 -12.27 -1.90 25.64
N VAL A 62 -11.73 -3.09 25.91
CA VAL A 62 -11.73 -3.71 27.26
C VAL A 62 -11.00 -2.83 28.28
N ASP A 63 -9.82 -2.32 27.93
CA ASP A 63 -9.06 -1.45 28.83
C ASP A 63 -9.83 -0.16 29.14
N ILE A 64 -10.42 0.49 28.13
CA ILE A 64 -11.22 1.70 28.32
C ILE A 64 -12.50 1.42 29.13
N TYR A 65 -13.16 0.30 28.87
CA TYR A 65 -14.32 -0.11 29.66
C TYR A 65 -13.97 -0.27 31.13
N ASN A 66 -12.86 -0.94 31.44
CA ASN A 66 -12.40 -1.14 32.82
C ASN A 66 -12.07 0.19 33.52
N GLU A 67 -11.56 1.19 32.80
CA GLU A 67 -11.35 2.54 33.35
C GLU A 67 -12.68 3.26 33.65
N LEU A 68 -13.70 3.09 32.81
CA LEU A 68 -14.97 3.83 32.91
C LEU A 68 -16.02 3.16 33.79
N VAL A 69 -16.02 1.83 33.89
CA VAL A 69 -17.02 1.08 34.67
C VAL A 69 -17.00 1.45 36.17
N VAL A 70 -15.85 1.91 36.68
CA VAL A 70 -15.68 2.41 38.06
C VAL A 70 -16.59 3.61 38.35
N LYS A 71 -17.00 4.38 37.33
CA LYS A 71 -17.95 5.50 37.48
C LYS A 71 -19.40 5.04 37.69
N GLY A 72 -19.73 3.82 37.27
CA GLY A 72 -21.03 3.18 37.47
C GLY A 72 -22.15 3.55 36.47
N ASP A 73 -21.91 4.53 35.60
CA ASP A 73 -22.91 5.11 34.69
C ASP A 73 -22.72 4.75 33.20
N PHE A 74 -21.87 3.77 32.90
CA PHE A 74 -21.55 3.32 31.54
C PHE A 74 -21.65 1.79 31.43
N GLU A 75 -22.16 1.29 30.30
CA GLU A 75 -22.22 -0.14 29.96
C GLU A 75 -22.04 -0.36 28.46
N ILE A 76 -21.47 -1.50 28.06
CA ILE A 76 -21.35 -1.91 26.66
C ILE A 76 -22.27 -3.11 26.38
N ILE A 77 -22.90 -3.11 25.21
CA ILE A 77 -23.74 -4.21 24.72
C ILE A 77 -23.13 -4.71 23.42
N PHE A 78 -22.63 -5.93 23.45
CA PHE A 78 -22.11 -6.64 22.29
C PHE A 78 -23.26 -7.14 21.41
N VAL A 79 -23.19 -6.78 20.13
CA VAL A 79 -24.08 -7.23 19.06
C VAL A 79 -23.25 -8.05 18.08
N SER A 80 -23.33 -9.37 18.20
CA SER A 80 -22.50 -10.28 17.41
C SER A 80 -22.98 -10.43 15.97
N ALA A 81 -22.02 -10.41 15.05
CA ALA A 81 -22.17 -10.83 13.65
C ALA A 81 -21.52 -12.20 13.37
N ASP A 82 -21.25 -13.00 14.42
CA ASP A 82 -20.86 -14.40 14.26
C ASP A 82 -22.02 -15.21 13.66
N GLU A 83 -21.69 -16.24 12.90
CA GLU A 83 -22.67 -17.09 12.21
C GLU A 83 -23.08 -18.31 13.04
N ASP A 84 -22.32 -18.61 14.10
CA ASP A 84 -22.54 -19.76 14.98
C ASP A 84 -22.27 -19.43 16.46
N GLU A 85 -22.88 -20.22 17.35
CA GLU A 85 -22.87 -20.00 18.80
C GLU A 85 -21.49 -20.29 19.44
N GLU A 86 -20.69 -21.18 18.84
CA GLU A 86 -19.34 -21.51 19.32
C GLU A 86 -18.40 -20.31 19.12
N SER A 87 -18.40 -19.75 17.91
CA SER A 87 -17.67 -18.53 17.56
C SER A 87 -18.09 -17.34 18.44
N PHE A 88 -19.39 -17.14 18.61
CA PHE A 88 -19.94 -16.12 19.52
C PHE A 88 -19.40 -16.29 20.94
N THR A 89 -19.55 -17.48 21.53
CA THR A 89 -19.17 -17.76 22.91
C THR A 89 -17.66 -17.64 23.12
N GLY A 90 -16.87 -18.18 22.19
CA GLY A 90 -15.41 -18.10 22.23
C GLY A 90 -14.91 -16.66 22.21
N TYR A 91 -15.53 -15.79 21.42
CA TYR A 91 -15.14 -14.38 21.36
C TYR A 91 -15.68 -13.56 22.54
N PHE A 92 -16.95 -13.74 22.90
CA PHE A 92 -17.59 -13.04 24.01
C PHE A 92 -16.96 -13.37 25.37
N SER A 93 -16.36 -14.56 25.53
CA SER A 93 -15.59 -14.93 26.73
C SER A 93 -14.46 -13.95 27.09
N LYS A 94 -13.97 -13.19 26.10
CA LYS A 94 -12.89 -12.19 26.27
C LYS A 94 -13.41 -10.80 26.67
N MET A 95 -14.73 -10.62 26.76
CA MET A 95 -15.37 -9.32 26.95
C MET A 95 -16.01 -9.21 28.34
N PRO A 96 -15.79 -8.12 29.10
CA PRO A 96 -16.33 -7.97 30.47
C PRO A 96 -17.77 -7.43 30.53
N TRP A 97 -18.36 -7.08 29.39
CA TRP A 97 -19.65 -6.39 29.26
C TRP A 97 -20.81 -7.32 28.88
N LEU A 98 -21.97 -6.75 28.56
CA LEU A 98 -23.20 -7.51 28.23
C LEU A 98 -23.29 -7.84 26.74
N ALA A 99 -24.12 -8.81 26.37
CA ALA A 99 -24.44 -9.11 24.97
C ALA A 99 -25.93 -9.34 24.75
N VAL A 100 -26.39 -9.06 23.53
CA VAL A 100 -27.65 -9.61 23.03
C VAL A 100 -27.45 -11.12 22.85
N PRO A 101 -28.32 -11.98 23.40
CA PRO A 101 -28.17 -13.43 23.26
C PRO A 101 -28.05 -13.85 21.80
N PHE A 102 -27.16 -14.81 21.50
CA PHE A 102 -26.94 -15.27 20.13
C PHE A 102 -28.23 -15.78 19.45
N SER A 103 -29.08 -16.45 20.22
CA SER A 103 -30.39 -16.96 19.81
C SER A 103 -31.38 -15.87 19.37
N ASP A 104 -31.17 -14.61 19.76
CA ASP A 104 -32.02 -13.48 19.39
C ASP A 104 -31.47 -12.76 18.15
N SER A 105 -31.52 -13.44 17.01
CA SER A 105 -31.08 -12.87 15.74
C SER A 105 -31.94 -11.68 15.30
N GLN A 106 -33.23 -11.66 15.65
CA GLN A 106 -34.15 -10.59 15.28
C GLN A 106 -33.74 -9.25 15.89
N THR A 107 -33.40 -9.23 17.18
CA THR A 107 -32.92 -8.01 17.84
C THR A 107 -31.58 -7.57 17.25
N ARG A 108 -30.66 -8.50 16.98
CA ARG A 108 -29.35 -8.17 16.37
C ARG A 108 -29.52 -7.55 14.97
N GLU A 109 -30.36 -8.13 14.13
CA GLU A 109 -30.68 -7.60 12.79
C GLU A 109 -31.41 -6.25 12.85
N ALA A 110 -32.29 -6.05 13.83
CA ALA A 110 -32.99 -4.78 14.02
C ALA A 110 -32.02 -3.66 14.42
N LEU A 111 -31.09 -3.94 15.34
CA LEU A 111 -30.04 -3.00 15.75
C LEU A 111 -29.10 -2.67 14.59
N ASP A 112 -28.66 -3.68 13.84
CA ASP A 112 -27.80 -3.52 12.66
C ASP A 112 -28.42 -2.56 11.63
N LYS A 113 -29.71 -2.74 11.32
CA LYS A 113 -30.48 -1.87 10.42
C LYS A 113 -30.72 -0.48 11.01
N CYS A 114 -31.09 -0.40 12.29
CA CYS A 114 -31.40 0.86 12.98
C CYS A 114 -30.20 1.81 12.95
N PHE A 115 -29.01 1.28 13.21
CA PHE A 115 -27.77 2.05 13.24
C PHE A 115 -26.98 2.01 11.92
N LYS A 116 -27.57 1.48 10.85
CA LYS A 116 -27.01 1.48 9.48
C LYS A 116 -25.57 0.95 9.43
N VAL A 117 -25.33 -0.19 10.08
CA VAL A 117 -23.99 -0.77 10.22
C VAL A 117 -23.51 -1.31 8.86
N ASN A 118 -22.57 -0.60 8.23
CA ASN A 118 -22.04 -0.96 6.91
C ASN A 118 -20.72 -1.76 6.96
N GLY A 119 -20.21 -2.05 8.17
CA GLY A 119 -18.97 -2.79 8.39
C GLY A 119 -18.61 -2.85 9.87
N ILE A 120 -17.80 -3.84 10.24
CA ILE A 120 -17.35 -4.08 11.63
C ILE A 120 -15.81 -3.98 11.75
N PRO A 121 -15.27 -3.56 12.91
CA PRO A 121 -15.97 -3.18 14.13
C PRO A 121 -16.75 -1.87 13.97
N HIS A 122 -17.92 -1.79 14.59
CA HIS A 122 -18.74 -0.57 14.68
C HIS A 122 -19.15 -0.34 16.13
N LEU A 123 -19.11 0.91 16.60
CA LEU A 123 -19.42 1.24 17.99
C LEU A 123 -20.25 2.52 18.04
N VAL A 124 -21.45 2.40 18.59
CA VAL A 124 -22.41 3.51 18.74
C VAL A 124 -22.54 3.86 20.21
N PHE A 125 -22.52 5.15 20.55
CA PHE A 125 -22.77 5.64 21.90
C PHE A 125 -24.14 6.28 22.02
N LEU A 126 -24.89 5.88 23.04
CA LEU A 126 -26.19 6.42 23.41
C LEU A 126 -26.12 7.03 24.81
N ASP A 127 -26.90 8.09 25.06
CA ASP A 127 -27.08 8.63 26.40
C ASP A 127 -28.05 7.79 27.24
N GLU A 128 -28.26 8.21 28.50
CA GLU A 128 -29.18 7.57 29.43
C GLU A 128 -30.66 7.53 28.98
N ASN A 129 -31.04 8.34 27.99
CA ASN A 129 -32.38 8.40 27.41
C ASN A 129 -32.45 7.71 26.04
N GLY A 130 -31.34 7.09 25.59
CA GLY A 130 -31.23 6.45 24.28
C GLY A 130 -31.10 7.40 23.10
N LYS A 131 -30.72 8.67 23.34
CA LYS A 131 -30.33 9.60 22.28
C LYS A 131 -28.93 9.25 21.78
N LEU A 132 -28.75 9.28 20.46
CA LEU A 132 -27.45 9.10 19.82
C LEU A 132 -26.45 10.20 20.23
N LEU A 133 -25.34 9.81 20.85
CA LEU A 133 -24.21 10.69 21.19
C LEU A 133 -23.15 10.70 20.08
N SER A 134 -22.85 9.53 19.53
CA SER A 134 -21.93 9.35 18.42
C SER A 134 -22.09 7.97 17.77
N ASP A 135 -22.00 7.91 16.44
CA ASP A 135 -21.88 6.69 15.63
C ASP A 135 -20.42 6.37 15.25
N ARG A 136 -19.46 7.19 15.69
CA ARG A 136 -18.02 7.06 15.39
C ARG A 136 -17.24 6.54 16.59
N GLY A 137 -17.83 5.65 17.38
CA GLY A 137 -17.25 5.21 18.64
C GLY A 137 -15.89 4.51 18.49
N VAL A 138 -15.67 3.78 17.39
CA VAL A 138 -14.36 3.14 17.13
C VAL A 138 -13.26 4.18 16.93
N GLU A 139 -13.54 5.26 16.19
CA GLU A 139 -12.63 6.41 16.00
C GLU A 139 -12.36 7.07 17.35
N ILE A 140 -13.41 7.41 18.10
CA ILE A 140 -13.28 8.11 19.39
C ILE A 140 -12.48 7.29 20.41
N ILE A 141 -12.72 5.98 20.51
CA ILE A 141 -11.95 5.11 21.41
C ILE A 141 -10.49 5.02 20.97
N GLY A 142 -10.23 4.88 19.66
CA GLY A 142 -8.87 4.88 19.14
C GLY A 142 -8.12 6.20 19.34
N GLU A 143 -8.82 7.32 19.21
CA GLU A 143 -8.24 8.66 19.30
C GLU A 143 -8.16 9.22 20.71
N TYR A 144 -9.14 8.99 21.57
CA TYR A 144 -9.22 9.67 22.88
C TYR A 144 -9.36 8.70 24.04
N GLY A 145 -9.61 7.41 23.79
CA GLY A 145 -9.83 6.42 24.84
C GLY A 145 -10.89 6.89 25.85
N SER A 146 -10.57 6.82 27.14
CA SER A 146 -11.47 7.23 28.23
C SER A 146 -11.65 8.75 28.34
N GLU A 147 -10.73 9.58 27.81
CA GLU A 147 -10.85 11.04 27.81
C GLU A 147 -11.98 11.53 26.91
N GLY A 148 -12.33 10.72 25.90
CA GLY A 148 -13.45 10.92 25.01
C GLY A 148 -14.80 10.90 25.74
N TYR A 149 -14.90 10.27 26.92
CA TYR A 149 -16.14 10.21 27.70
C TYR A 149 -16.68 11.62 28.03
N PRO A 150 -17.98 11.91 27.86
CA PRO A 150 -19.10 10.98 27.60
C PRO A 150 -19.35 10.64 26.12
N PHE A 151 -18.35 10.79 25.26
CA PHE A 151 -18.35 10.44 23.83
C PHE A 151 -19.31 11.26 22.98
N THR A 152 -19.58 12.49 23.40
CA THR A 152 -20.37 13.45 22.63
C THR A 152 -19.51 14.16 21.60
N SER A 153 -20.15 14.65 20.54
CA SER A 153 -19.46 15.47 19.54
C SER A 153 -18.86 16.74 20.13
N GLU A 154 -19.53 17.35 21.14
CA GLU A 154 -19.01 18.49 21.88
C GLU A 154 -17.74 18.13 22.65
N ARG A 155 -17.71 16.97 23.32
CA ARG A 155 -16.53 16.52 24.07
C ARG A 155 -15.34 16.25 23.16
N VAL A 156 -15.57 15.62 22.02
CA VAL A 156 -14.53 15.40 21.00
C VAL A 156 -14.02 16.74 20.46
N LYS A 157 -14.92 17.70 20.21
CA LYS A 157 -14.54 19.05 19.78
C LYS A 157 -13.69 19.76 20.84
N GLU A 158 -14.06 19.69 22.11
CA GLU A 158 -13.27 20.25 23.21
C GLU A 158 -11.86 19.66 23.27
N LEU A 159 -11.72 18.34 23.11
CA LEU A 159 -10.42 17.67 23.09
C LEU A 159 -9.56 18.15 21.91
N LYS A 160 -10.15 18.26 20.72
CA LYS A 160 -9.47 18.81 19.54
C LYS A 160 -9.02 20.26 19.75
N ASP A 161 -9.89 21.10 20.31
CA ASP A 161 -9.56 22.50 20.62
C ASP A 161 -8.43 22.58 21.67
N GLN A 162 -8.42 21.68 22.65
CA GLN A 162 -7.34 21.57 23.64
C GLN A 162 -6.01 21.13 23.01
N GLU A 163 -6.03 20.18 22.09
CA GLU A 163 -4.83 19.73 21.37
C GLU A 163 -4.26 20.83 20.47
N GLU A 164 -5.12 21.56 19.74
CA GLU A 164 -4.69 22.68 18.90
C GLU A 164 -4.12 23.84 19.71
N GLU A 165 -4.69 24.14 20.88
CA GLU A 165 -4.13 25.13 21.79
C GLU A 165 -2.81 24.65 22.40
N ALA A 166 -2.68 23.35 22.70
CA ALA A 166 -1.43 22.75 23.14
C ALA A 166 -0.34 22.81 22.04
N LYS A 167 -0.70 22.65 20.76
CA LYS A 167 0.21 22.85 19.62
C LYS A 167 0.68 24.30 19.52
N LYS A 168 -0.22 25.28 19.69
CA LYS A 168 0.17 26.71 19.70
C LYS A 168 1.11 27.04 20.85
N ASN A 169 0.81 26.55 22.05
CA ASN A 169 1.60 26.78 23.26
C ASN A 169 2.67 25.70 23.50
N GLN A 170 3.03 24.96 22.45
CA GLN A 170 3.98 23.85 22.53
C GLN A 170 5.29 24.26 23.21
N SER A 171 5.77 23.40 24.10
CA SER A 171 7.10 23.45 24.70
C SER A 171 7.63 22.01 24.81
N LEU A 172 8.93 21.85 25.03
CA LEU A 172 9.50 20.50 25.21
C LEU A 172 8.84 19.74 26.37
N ARG A 173 8.53 20.44 27.47
CA ARG A 173 7.82 19.87 28.61
C ARG A 173 6.40 19.47 28.28
N SER A 174 5.63 20.31 27.59
CA SER A 174 4.25 19.94 27.24
C SER A 174 4.19 18.70 26.33
N ILE A 175 5.24 18.47 25.53
CA ILE A 175 5.39 17.27 24.70
C ILE A 175 5.77 16.06 25.57
N LEU A 176 6.83 16.15 26.37
CA LEU A 176 7.44 14.99 27.02
C LEU A 176 6.95 14.72 28.45
N GLU A 177 6.53 15.71 29.23
CA GLU A 177 6.05 15.54 30.61
C GLU A 177 4.60 15.04 30.65
N SER A 178 4.26 14.29 31.69
CA SER A 178 2.89 13.92 32.07
C SER A 178 2.67 14.24 33.56
N PRO A 179 1.42 14.30 34.05
CA PRO A 179 1.15 14.54 35.47
C PRO A 179 1.86 13.57 36.42
N SER A 180 2.16 12.35 35.95
CA SER A 180 2.83 11.30 36.70
C SER A 180 4.33 11.18 36.42
N ARG A 181 4.90 11.97 35.49
CA ARG A 181 6.26 11.73 34.97
C ARG A 181 6.91 12.98 34.36
N ASP A 182 8.10 13.32 34.85
CA ASP A 182 8.90 14.48 34.43
C ASP A 182 10.32 14.10 33.96
N PHE A 183 10.58 12.81 33.74
CA PHE A 183 11.91 12.28 33.39
C PHE A 183 11.91 11.44 32.10
N ILE A 184 13.06 11.29 31.47
CA ILE A 184 13.36 10.32 30.43
C ILE A 184 14.34 9.27 30.96
N VAL A 185 14.51 8.15 30.26
CA VAL A 185 15.39 7.05 30.68
C VAL A 185 16.59 6.90 29.74
N LYS A 186 17.72 6.51 30.31
CA LYS A 186 18.90 6.00 29.58
C LYS A 186 18.86 4.47 29.50
N ALA A 187 19.71 3.89 28.65
CA ALA A 187 19.87 2.43 28.52
C ALA A 187 20.14 1.71 29.85
N ASN A 188 20.94 2.32 30.74
CA ASN A 188 21.23 1.76 32.06
C ASN A 188 20.08 1.94 33.09
N GLY A 189 18.91 2.40 32.66
CA GLY A 189 17.75 2.64 33.52
C GLY A 189 17.79 3.95 34.31
N ASN A 190 18.86 4.75 34.20
CA ASN A 190 18.95 6.02 34.91
C ASN A 190 17.88 7.00 34.42
N LYS A 191 17.19 7.63 35.36
CA LYS A 191 16.20 8.68 35.10
C LYS A 191 16.90 10.03 34.99
N VAL A 192 16.50 10.81 33.98
CA VAL A 192 17.06 12.12 33.67
C VAL A 192 15.90 13.12 33.60
N PRO A 193 15.92 14.24 34.33
CA PRO A 193 14.88 15.26 34.24
C PRO A 193 14.77 15.81 32.81
N ILE A 194 13.55 16.04 32.32
CA ILE A 194 13.33 16.63 30.98
C ILE A 194 13.97 18.01 30.86
N THR A 195 14.13 18.72 31.97
CA THR A 195 14.78 20.03 32.06
C THR A 195 16.22 20.03 31.51
N GLU A 196 16.91 18.89 31.52
CA GLU A 196 18.27 18.77 30.95
C GLU A 196 18.30 18.85 29.42
N LEU A 197 17.13 18.77 28.77
CA LEU A 197 16.99 18.91 27.32
C LEU A 197 16.54 20.31 26.89
N GLU A 198 16.21 21.22 27.82
CA GLU A 198 15.81 22.58 27.48
C GLU A 198 16.95 23.35 26.79
N GLY A 199 16.62 24.12 25.74
CA GLY A 199 17.59 24.86 24.94
C GLY A 199 18.40 24.00 23.95
N LYS A 200 18.13 22.69 23.87
CA LYS A 200 18.74 21.78 22.89
C LYS A 200 17.83 21.57 21.68
N ILE A 201 18.40 21.10 20.58
CA ILE A 201 17.60 20.55 19.46
C ILE A 201 17.31 19.10 19.80
N VAL A 202 16.04 18.72 19.88
CA VAL A 202 15.62 17.39 20.32
C VAL A 202 14.90 16.66 19.18
N GLY A 203 15.43 15.53 18.75
CA GLY A 203 14.77 14.60 17.85
C GLY A 203 13.86 13.64 18.61
N LEU A 204 12.56 13.65 18.35
CA LEU A 204 11.63 12.63 18.84
C LEU A 204 11.60 11.48 17.83
N TYR A 205 12.25 10.38 18.19
CA TYR A 205 12.43 9.24 17.29
C TYR A 205 11.35 8.18 17.52
N PHE A 206 10.36 8.12 16.63
CA PHE A 206 9.28 7.13 16.70
C PHE A 206 9.70 5.84 16.01
N VAL A 207 9.71 4.75 16.76
CA VAL A 207 10.30 3.49 16.32
C VAL A 207 9.44 2.28 16.67
N LEU A 208 9.37 1.35 15.72
CA LEU A 208 8.95 -0.03 15.91
C LEU A 208 10.16 -0.92 15.62
N SER A 209 10.77 -1.49 16.66
CA SER A 209 11.96 -2.33 16.58
C SER A 209 11.78 -3.56 15.66
N THR A 210 10.56 -4.06 15.57
CA THR A 210 10.22 -5.20 14.69
C THR A 210 10.09 -4.81 13.22
N PHE A 211 10.02 -3.52 12.90
CA PHE A 211 9.89 -3.03 11.53
C PHE A 211 11.26 -2.83 10.87
N LYS A 212 11.54 -3.63 9.83
CA LYS A 212 12.87 -3.63 9.18
C LYS A 212 13.35 -2.24 8.74
N LYS A 213 12.49 -1.40 8.14
CA LYS A 213 12.90 -0.05 7.73
C LYS A 213 13.35 0.80 8.91
N SER A 214 12.71 0.65 10.08
CA SER A 214 13.12 1.32 11.30
C SER A 214 14.49 0.84 11.79
N SER A 215 14.77 -0.47 11.71
CA SER A 215 16.11 -1.00 12.06
C SER A 215 17.21 -0.52 11.10
N ASP A 216 16.91 -0.44 9.80
CA ASP A 216 17.84 0.05 8.78
C ASP A 216 18.15 1.55 9.03
N PHE A 217 17.11 2.35 9.31
CA PHE A 217 17.27 3.77 9.61
C PHE A 217 17.98 4.03 10.95
N THR A 218 17.70 3.25 12.00
CA THR A 218 18.39 3.40 13.30
C THR A 218 19.90 3.29 13.14
N SER A 219 20.35 2.34 12.33
CA SER A 219 21.78 2.17 12.03
C SER A 219 22.40 3.42 11.37
N THR A 220 21.64 4.12 10.53
CA THR A 220 22.05 5.41 9.92
C THR A 220 22.03 6.54 10.95
N LEU A 221 20.96 6.61 11.74
CA LEU A 221 20.76 7.65 12.76
C LEU A 221 21.84 7.60 13.84
N VAL A 222 22.28 6.41 14.27
CA VAL A 222 23.40 6.25 15.22
C VAL A 222 24.69 6.87 14.66
N LYS A 223 25.01 6.66 13.38
CA LYS A 223 26.20 7.25 12.75
C LYS A 223 26.12 8.78 12.75
N VAL A 224 24.98 9.31 12.31
CA VAL A 224 24.74 10.76 12.27
C VAL A 224 24.79 11.38 13.66
N TYR A 225 24.16 10.75 14.66
CA TYR A 225 24.20 11.21 16.04
C TYR A 225 25.63 11.28 16.57
N ASN A 226 26.42 10.22 16.38
CA ASN A 226 27.82 10.18 16.82
C ASN A 226 28.69 11.24 16.12
N GLU A 227 28.50 11.46 14.81
CA GLU A 227 29.19 12.53 14.07
C GLU A 227 28.82 13.92 14.60
N LEU A 228 27.54 14.16 14.88
CA LEU A 228 27.06 15.42 15.43
C LEU A 228 27.57 15.64 16.87
N LYS A 229 27.66 14.59 17.68
CA LYS A 229 28.27 14.65 19.02
C LYS A 229 29.76 14.94 18.99
N ALA A 230 30.50 14.35 18.04
CA ALA A 230 31.91 14.65 17.84
C ALA A 230 32.17 16.11 17.42
N LYS A 231 31.18 16.77 16.80
CA LYS A 231 31.20 18.20 16.45
C LYS A 231 30.65 19.11 17.56
N GLU A 232 30.50 18.59 18.79
CA GLU A 232 29.96 19.32 19.95
C GLU A 232 28.57 19.96 19.73
N SER A 233 27.76 19.36 18.85
CA SER A 233 26.39 19.85 18.60
C SER A 233 25.50 19.74 19.84
N ASN A 234 24.50 20.61 19.92
CA ASN A 234 23.45 20.56 20.95
C ASN A 234 22.29 19.59 20.61
N PHE A 235 22.51 18.62 19.70
CA PHE A 235 21.46 17.70 19.28
C PHE A 235 21.31 16.52 20.26
N GLU A 236 20.09 16.24 20.69
CA GLU A 236 19.73 15.06 21.49
C GLU A 236 18.59 14.30 20.83
N ILE A 237 18.47 13.01 21.14
CA ILE A 237 17.37 12.18 20.67
C ILE A 237 16.61 11.61 21.87
N VAL A 238 15.28 11.62 21.78
CA VAL A 238 14.38 10.91 22.69
C VAL A 238 13.59 9.91 21.86
N MET A 239 13.88 8.63 22.06
CA MET A 239 13.16 7.53 21.44
C MET A 239 11.76 7.40 22.05
N ILE A 240 10.76 7.38 21.18
CA ILE A 240 9.35 7.14 21.49
C ILE A 240 9.05 5.70 21.07
N PRO A 241 9.10 4.74 22.01
CA PRO A 241 8.87 3.34 21.67
C PRO A 241 7.40 3.11 21.34
N LEU A 242 7.15 2.44 20.22
CA LEU A 242 5.81 2.02 19.80
C LEU A 242 5.64 0.50 19.86
N ASP A 243 6.69 -0.24 20.27
CA ASP A 243 6.65 -1.68 20.41
C ASP A 243 5.83 -2.13 21.61
N ASP A 244 5.11 -3.24 21.45
CA ASP A 244 4.43 -3.93 22.56
C ASP A 244 5.33 -4.99 23.23
N ASN A 245 6.53 -5.23 22.69
CA ASN A 245 7.48 -6.23 23.16
C ASN A 245 8.62 -5.56 23.97
N GLU A 246 8.69 -5.88 25.26
CA GLU A 246 9.66 -5.31 26.19
C GLU A 246 11.11 -5.74 25.89
N GLU A 247 11.34 -6.99 25.48
CA GLU A 247 12.67 -7.49 25.14
C GLU A 247 13.22 -6.78 23.89
N ALA A 248 12.37 -6.59 22.88
CA ALA A 248 12.73 -5.90 21.66
C ALA A 248 13.02 -4.42 21.92
N PHE A 249 12.18 -3.76 22.74
CA PHE A 249 12.43 -2.41 23.24
C PHE A 249 13.78 -2.29 23.96
N GLN A 250 14.05 -3.18 24.92
CA GLN A 250 15.28 -3.09 25.71
C GLN A 250 16.52 -3.30 24.85
N LYS A 251 16.47 -4.26 23.92
CA LYS A 251 17.56 -4.49 22.96
C LYS A 251 17.86 -3.26 22.11
N GLU A 252 16.82 -2.57 21.64
CA GLU A 252 16.97 -1.35 20.85
C GLU A 252 17.59 -0.24 21.71
N LEU A 253 17.04 -0.02 22.92
CA LEU A 253 17.50 0.97 23.87
C LEU A 253 18.97 0.76 24.27
N ASP A 254 19.39 -0.48 24.53
CA ASP A 254 20.78 -0.82 24.89
C ASP A 254 21.78 -0.54 23.76
N SER A 255 21.32 -0.60 22.51
CA SER A 255 22.15 -0.32 21.33
C SER A 255 22.21 1.16 20.96
N ALA A 256 21.29 1.97 21.52
CA ALA A 256 21.13 3.37 21.17
C ALA A 256 21.94 4.31 22.09
N PRO A 257 22.62 5.33 21.54
CA PRO A 257 23.40 6.30 22.32
C PRO A 257 22.56 7.45 22.92
N TRP A 258 21.24 7.32 22.92
CA TRP A 258 20.29 8.41 23.23
C TRP A 258 19.28 8.03 24.32
N PHE A 259 18.37 8.95 24.64
CA PHE A 259 17.35 8.76 25.68
C PHE A 259 16.09 8.11 25.14
N SER A 260 15.19 7.66 26.01
CA SER A 260 13.85 7.19 25.64
C SER A 260 12.78 7.58 26.65
N LEU A 261 11.52 7.61 26.22
CA LEU A 261 10.40 7.47 27.16
C LEU A 261 10.35 6.04 27.70
N PRO A 262 9.84 5.82 28.93
CA PRO A 262 9.67 4.47 29.45
C PRO A 262 8.79 3.60 28.55
N PHE A 263 9.06 2.30 28.55
CA PHE A 263 8.21 1.32 27.89
C PHE A 263 6.76 1.44 28.38
N LYS A 264 5.80 1.43 27.44
CA LYS A 264 4.35 1.60 27.69
C LYS A 264 3.97 2.92 28.39
N ASP A 265 4.77 3.98 28.24
CA ASP A 265 4.32 5.32 28.65
C ASP A 265 3.08 5.74 27.84
N LYS A 266 1.98 6.07 28.53
CA LYS A 266 0.71 6.53 27.91
C LYS A 266 0.90 7.77 27.02
N LYS A 267 2.00 8.53 27.17
CA LYS A 267 2.37 9.61 26.26
C LYS A 267 2.70 9.14 24.84
N CYS A 268 3.25 7.94 24.65
CA CYS A 268 3.71 7.50 23.33
C CYS A 268 2.57 7.53 22.29
N GLU A 269 1.41 6.94 22.61
CA GLU A 269 0.23 6.94 21.73
C GLU A 269 -0.31 8.36 21.50
N LYS A 270 -0.35 9.18 22.56
CA LYS A 270 -0.75 10.60 22.44
C LYS A 270 0.15 11.36 21.48
N LEU A 271 1.45 11.08 21.49
CA LEU A 271 2.42 11.75 20.62
C LEU A 271 2.29 11.31 19.15
N VAL A 272 1.96 10.04 18.90
CA VAL A 272 1.65 9.57 17.53
C VAL A 272 0.51 10.38 16.91
N ARG A 273 -0.54 10.65 17.69
CA ARG A 273 -1.69 11.48 17.26
C ARG A 273 -1.32 12.95 17.16
N TYR A 274 -0.67 13.50 18.18
CA TYR A 274 -0.28 14.91 18.25
C TYR A 274 0.57 15.34 17.04
N PHE A 275 1.44 14.46 16.55
CA PHE A 275 2.29 14.71 15.37
C PHE A 275 1.74 14.11 14.08
N GLU A 276 0.53 13.54 14.09
CA GLU A 276 -0.17 13.02 12.91
C GLU A 276 0.69 12.05 12.09
N LEU A 277 1.34 11.09 12.77
CA LEU A 277 2.26 10.16 12.15
C LEU A 277 1.57 9.29 11.09
N SER A 278 2.06 9.35 9.86
CA SER A 278 1.55 8.56 8.73
C SER A 278 2.53 7.47 8.26
N THR A 279 3.80 7.57 8.65
CA THR A 279 4.85 6.66 8.19
C THR A 279 5.87 6.37 9.29
N LEU A 280 6.59 5.26 9.15
CA LEU A 280 7.74 4.91 9.97
C LEU A 280 8.92 4.52 9.07
N PRO A 281 10.16 4.79 9.51
CA PRO A 281 10.54 5.55 10.72
C PRO A 281 10.20 7.04 10.61
N THR A 282 9.94 7.69 11.75
CA THR A 282 9.71 9.14 11.82
C THR A 282 10.62 9.78 12.87
N LEU A 283 11.30 10.86 12.51
CA LEU A 283 12.10 11.68 13.43
C LEU A 283 11.60 13.14 13.39
N VAL A 284 10.79 13.51 14.38
CA VAL A 284 10.30 14.89 14.53
C VAL A 284 11.39 15.72 15.19
N ILE A 285 11.68 16.92 14.68
CA ILE A 285 12.66 17.82 15.27
C ILE A 285 11.97 18.93 16.07
N ILE A 286 12.31 19.03 17.35
CA ILE A 286 11.94 20.09 18.26
C ILE A 286 13.13 21.04 18.43
N GLY A 287 12.90 22.33 18.23
CA GLY A 287 13.90 23.37 18.37
C GLY A 287 14.21 23.73 19.82
N PRO A 288 15.25 24.56 20.05
CA PRO A 288 15.64 25.01 21.39
C PRO A 288 14.56 25.77 22.15
N ASP A 289 13.62 26.38 21.43
CA ASP A 289 12.44 27.09 21.96
C ASP A 289 11.28 26.14 22.34
N GLY A 290 11.45 24.83 22.11
CA GLY A 290 10.44 23.82 22.36
C GLY A 290 9.38 23.72 21.26
N LYS A 291 9.53 24.43 20.13
CA LYS A 291 8.62 24.35 18.98
C LYS A 291 9.08 23.31 17.96
N THR A 292 8.14 22.76 17.22
CA THR A 292 8.45 21.82 16.13
C THR A 292 9.14 22.58 14.98
N LEU A 293 10.38 22.21 14.67
CA LEU A 293 11.14 22.73 13.53
C LEU A 293 10.84 21.96 12.24
N HIS A 294 10.71 20.63 12.35
CA HIS A 294 10.44 19.77 11.19
C HIS A 294 9.64 18.52 11.59
N PRO A 295 8.57 18.15 10.85
CA PRO A 295 7.69 17.06 11.23
C PRO A 295 8.30 15.66 11.00
N ASN A 296 9.19 15.50 10.03
CA ASN A 296 9.94 14.24 9.86
C ASN A 296 11.22 14.44 9.04
N VAL A 297 12.40 14.31 9.64
CA VAL A 297 13.69 14.47 8.92
C VAL A 297 14.35 13.16 8.50
N ALA A 298 13.64 12.02 8.56
CA ALA A 298 14.22 10.72 8.24
C ALA A 298 14.87 10.70 6.84
N ASP A 299 14.14 11.12 5.80
CA ASP A 299 14.64 11.15 4.42
C ASP A 299 15.87 12.08 4.28
N ALA A 300 15.84 13.24 4.93
CA ALA A 300 16.96 14.19 4.88
C ALA A 300 18.22 13.63 5.57
N ILE A 301 18.06 12.84 6.62
CA ILE A 301 19.17 12.14 7.29
C ILE A 301 19.72 11.01 6.41
N GLU A 302 18.85 10.24 5.76
CA GLU A 302 19.29 9.20 4.83
C GLU A 302 20.04 9.78 3.62
N GLU A 303 19.62 10.96 3.15
CA GLU A 303 20.18 11.62 1.97
C GLU A 303 21.45 12.43 2.27
N HIS A 304 21.44 13.23 3.33
CA HIS A 304 22.50 14.20 3.62
C HIS A 304 23.30 13.89 4.89
N GLY A 305 22.92 12.87 5.66
CA GLY A 305 23.57 12.49 6.90
C GLY A 305 23.63 13.65 7.91
N ALA A 306 24.78 13.84 8.53
CA ALA A 306 25.00 14.94 9.48
C ALA A 306 24.93 16.33 8.84
N ASN A 307 24.96 16.47 7.51
CA ASN A 307 24.86 17.76 6.84
C ASN A 307 23.43 18.32 6.82
N ALA A 308 22.42 17.49 7.15
CA ALA A 308 21.04 17.94 7.35
C ALA A 308 20.86 18.81 8.61
N TYR A 309 21.77 18.69 9.59
CA TYR A 309 21.77 19.53 10.78
C TYR A 309 22.08 21.00 10.41
N PRO A 310 21.40 22.01 10.99
CA PRO A 310 20.52 21.97 12.18
C PRO A 310 19.04 21.67 11.92
N PHE A 311 18.69 21.05 10.78
CA PHE A 311 17.31 20.68 10.42
C PHE A 311 16.33 21.86 10.38
N THR A 312 16.85 23.05 10.06
CA THR A 312 16.05 24.27 9.92
C THR A 312 15.57 24.43 8.48
N PRO A 313 14.46 25.17 8.25
CA PRO A 313 14.02 25.52 6.90
C PRO A 313 15.12 26.15 6.05
N ASP A 314 15.93 27.04 6.63
CA ASP A 314 17.06 27.68 5.93
C ASP A 314 18.12 26.65 5.51
N LYS A 315 18.41 25.66 6.37
CA LYS A 315 19.38 24.61 6.05
C LYS A 315 18.87 23.71 4.93
N PHE A 316 17.58 23.36 4.92
CA PHE A 316 17.00 22.60 3.82
C PHE A 316 16.98 23.40 2.52
N SER A 317 16.71 24.72 2.56
CA SER A 317 16.84 25.58 1.38
C SER A 317 18.28 25.65 0.86
N GLU A 318 19.29 25.62 1.74
CA GLU A 318 20.70 25.52 1.35
C GLU A 318 20.98 24.17 0.65
N LEU A 319 20.53 23.06 1.23
CA LEU A 319 20.71 21.71 0.65
C LEU A 319 20.05 21.57 -0.71
N GLU A 320 18.84 22.11 -0.88
CA GLU A 320 18.15 22.16 -2.17
C GLU A 320 18.94 22.94 -3.22
N LYS A 321 19.56 24.07 -2.84
CA LYS A 321 20.44 24.83 -3.76
C LYS A 321 21.68 24.05 -4.15
N ILE A 322 22.29 23.34 -3.20
CA ILE A 322 23.45 22.47 -3.47
C ILE A 322 23.05 21.35 -4.44
N GLU A 323 21.92 20.69 -4.20
CA GLU A 323 21.43 19.62 -5.05
C GLU A 323 21.06 20.13 -6.45
N LYS A 324 20.39 21.28 -6.54
CA LYS A 324 20.10 21.92 -7.82
C LYS A 324 21.38 22.27 -8.58
N ALA A 325 22.38 22.85 -7.90
CA ALA A 325 23.67 23.14 -8.53
C ALA A 325 24.39 21.86 -8.99
N ARG A 326 24.30 20.77 -8.23
CA ARG A 326 24.83 19.45 -8.60
C ARG A 326 24.15 18.91 -9.86
N GLN A 327 22.83 19.01 -9.94
CA GLN A 327 22.04 18.60 -11.12
C GLN A 327 22.33 19.48 -12.33
N GLU A 328 22.49 20.79 -12.14
CA GLU A 328 22.84 21.73 -13.21
C GLU A 328 24.26 21.51 -13.75
N ALA A 329 25.18 21.04 -12.90
CA ALA A 329 26.55 20.68 -13.25
C ALA A 329 26.71 19.21 -13.70
N GLN A 330 25.64 18.42 -13.69
CA GLN A 330 25.69 17.01 -14.07
C GLN A 330 26.08 16.86 -15.54
N THR A 331 27.10 16.03 -15.77
CA THR A 331 27.50 15.53 -17.10
C THR A 331 27.41 14.01 -17.14
N LEU A 332 27.51 13.43 -18.35
CA LEU A 332 27.44 11.98 -18.51
C LEU A 332 28.61 11.30 -17.80
N GLU A 333 29.80 11.89 -17.89
CA GLU A 333 31.01 11.41 -17.25
C GLU A 333 30.92 11.51 -15.73
N SER A 334 30.35 12.60 -15.20
CA SER A 334 30.14 12.73 -13.75
C SER A 334 29.25 11.63 -13.16
N VAL A 335 28.39 11.03 -13.99
CA VAL A 335 27.47 9.95 -13.61
C VAL A 335 28.10 8.58 -13.85
N LEU A 336 28.74 8.36 -15.00
CA LEU A 336 29.18 7.05 -15.47
C LEU A 336 30.67 6.77 -15.32
N VAL A 337 31.51 7.73 -14.93
CA VAL A 337 32.95 7.52 -14.74
C VAL A 337 33.30 7.43 -13.26
N SER A 338 34.06 6.42 -12.85
CA SER A 338 34.57 6.29 -11.48
C SER A 338 35.98 5.69 -11.45
N GLY A 339 36.99 6.54 -11.26
CA GLY A 339 38.39 6.13 -11.38
C GLY A 339 38.65 5.55 -12.79
N ASP A 340 39.21 4.35 -12.85
CA ASP A 340 39.48 3.63 -14.12
C ASP A 340 38.23 2.95 -14.72
N LEU A 341 37.04 3.13 -14.12
CA LEU A 341 35.78 2.64 -14.67
C LEU A 341 35.15 3.72 -15.56
N ASP A 342 35.70 3.88 -16.77
CA ASP A 342 35.34 4.89 -17.75
C ASP A 342 34.71 4.32 -19.03
N PHE A 343 34.23 3.07 -18.98
CA PHE A 343 33.67 2.36 -20.14
C PHE A 343 32.35 1.66 -19.81
N VAL A 344 31.60 1.29 -20.84
CA VAL A 344 30.49 0.32 -20.81
C VAL A 344 30.82 -0.86 -21.75
N VAL A 345 30.05 -1.94 -21.70
CA VAL A 345 30.27 -3.12 -22.54
C VAL A 345 29.20 -3.25 -23.62
N GLY A 346 29.65 -3.54 -24.83
CA GLY A 346 28.80 -3.96 -25.96
C GLY A 346 28.48 -5.45 -25.93
N LYS A 347 27.61 -5.88 -26.85
CA LYS A 347 27.14 -7.26 -26.98
C LYS A 347 28.24 -8.28 -27.31
N ASP A 348 29.29 -7.82 -27.96
CA ASP A 348 30.50 -8.56 -28.31
C ASP A 348 31.56 -8.56 -27.19
N GLY A 349 31.24 -7.93 -26.04
CA GLY A 349 32.17 -7.75 -24.93
C GLY A 349 33.19 -6.62 -25.15
N ILE A 350 33.10 -5.86 -26.25
CA ILE A 350 33.96 -4.71 -26.49
C ILE A 350 33.66 -3.62 -25.45
N LYS A 351 34.72 -3.07 -24.89
CA LYS A 351 34.64 -1.92 -23.99
C LYS A 351 34.50 -0.64 -24.81
N ILE A 352 33.41 0.07 -24.60
CA ILE A 352 33.11 1.34 -25.24
C ILE A 352 33.37 2.46 -24.21
N PRO A 353 34.32 3.37 -24.46
CA PRO A 353 34.55 4.52 -23.59
C PRO A 353 33.28 5.35 -23.39
N VAL A 354 33.05 5.84 -22.16
CA VAL A 354 31.93 6.74 -21.84
C VAL A 354 32.03 8.05 -22.63
N SER A 355 33.24 8.49 -22.97
CA SER A 355 33.47 9.65 -23.85
C SER A 355 32.80 9.52 -25.22
N ASP A 356 32.66 8.30 -25.74
CA ASP A 356 32.06 8.03 -27.05
C ASP A 356 30.52 8.08 -27.00
N LEU A 357 29.96 8.15 -25.79
CA LEU A 357 28.52 8.29 -25.53
C LEU A 357 28.12 9.74 -25.23
N VAL A 358 29.07 10.66 -25.09
CA VAL A 358 28.79 12.08 -24.85
C VAL A 358 28.05 12.66 -26.05
N GLY A 359 27.00 13.46 -25.81
CA GLY A 359 26.13 13.98 -26.86
C GLY A 359 24.97 13.06 -27.24
N LYS A 360 24.88 11.85 -26.66
CA LYS A 360 23.77 10.92 -26.90
C LYS A 360 22.66 11.05 -25.86
N HIS A 361 21.44 10.69 -26.24
CA HIS A 361 20.36 10.43 -25.29
C HIS A 361 20.54 9.03 -24.71
N ILE A 362 20.69 8.92 -23.38
CA ILE A 362 21.00 7.66 -22.70
C ILE A 362 19.85 7.28 -21.77
N LEU A 363 19.34 6.06 -21.86
CA LEU A 363 18.51 5.48 -20.80
C LEU A 363 19.36 4.58 -19.90
N LEU A 364 19.39 4.87 -18.60
CA LEU A 364 19.93 3.96 -17.60
C LEU A 364 18.83 3.00 -17.15
N TYR A 365 18.98 1.72 -17.47
CA TYR A 365 17.96 0.70 -17.20
C TYR A 365 18.37 -0.19 -16.03
N PHE A 366 17.80 0.07 -14.85
CA PHE A 366 18.00 -0.76 -13.66
C PHE A 366 17.01 -1.92 -13.66
N SER A 367 17.53 -3.15 -13.78
CA SER A 367 16.68 -4.33 -13.93
C SER A 367 17.38 -5.62 -13.47
N ALA A 368 16.65 -6.73 -13.40
CA ALA A 368 17.19 -8.05 -13.11
C ALA A 368 16.31 -9.18 -13.63
N HIS A 369 16.92 -10.30 -13.99
CA HIS A 369 16.25 -11.48 -14.50
C HIS A 369 15.26 -12.06 -13.48
N TRP A 370 15.64 -12.13 -12.21
CA TRP A 370 14.82 -12.70 -11.14
C TRP A 370 13.54 -11.90 -10.86
N CYS A 371 13.42 -10.67 -11.37
CA CYS A 371 12.32 -9.76 -11.09
C CYS A 371 11.18 -9.90 -12.13
N PRO A 372 9.98 -10.39 -11.74
CA PRO A 372 8.87 -10.55 -12.69
C PRO A 372 8.43 -9.27 -13.42
N PRO A 373 8.23 -8.10 -12.77
CA PRO A 373 7.86 -6.88 -13.49
C PRO A 373 8.96 -6.40 -14.44
N CYS A 374 10.24 -6.67 -14.15
CA CYS A 374 11.35 -6.41 -15.08
C CYS A 374 11.21 -7.23 -16.37
N ARG A 375 11.00 -8.54 -16.25
CA ARG A 375 10.81 -9.43 -17.41
C ARG A 375 9.57 -9.05 -18.22
N ALA A 376 8.50 -8.62 -17.57
CA ALA A 376 7.31 -8.13 -18.25
C ALA A 376 7.54 -6.82 -19.03
N PHE A 377 8.36 -5.91 -18.50
CA PHE A 377 8.63 -4.61 -19.12
C PHE A 377 9.66 -4.67 -20.25
N THR A 378 10.63 -5.58 -20.17
CA THR A 378 11.80 -5.61 -21.10
C THR A 378 11.40 -5.73 -22.57
N PRO A 379 10.46 -6.61 -22.98
CA PRO A 379 10.03 -6.68 -24.38
C PRO A 379 9.49 -5.35 -24.91
N LYS A 380 8.72 -4.62 -24.07
CA LYS A 380 8.20 -3.29 -24.45
C LYS A 380 9.32 -2.27 -24.64
N LEU A 381 10.34 -2.31 -23.77
CA LEU A 381 11.53 -1.48 -23.93
C LEU A 381 12.33 -1.83 -25.19
N VAL A 382 12.44 -3.11 -25.54
CA VAL A 382 13.11 -3.56 -26.79
C VAL A 382 12.39 -3.02 -28.02
N GLU A 383 11.06 -3.13 -28.07
CA GLU A 383 10.23 -2.56 -29.14
C GLU A 383 10.47 -1.04 -29.26
N THR A 384 10.32 -0.31 -28.15
CA THR A 384 10.52 1.14 -28.11
C THR A 384 11.94 1.54 -28.49
N TYR A 385 12.95 0.78 -28.05
CA TYR A 385 14.33 1.02 -28.40
C TYR A 385 14.56 0.91 -29.91
N ASN A 386 14.07 -0.16 -30.54
CA ASN A 386 14.23 -0.37 -31.97
C ASN A 386 13.53 0.74 -32.79
N GLU A 387 12.33 1.15 -32.38
CA GLU A 387 11.60 2.26 -33.01
C GLU A 387 12.37 3.58 -32.94
N ILE A 388 12.85 3.98 -31.76
CA ILE A 388 13.62 5.22 -31.60
C ILE A 388 14.93 5.12 -32.37
N LYS A 389 15.68 4.02 -32.20
CA LYS A 389 16.99 3.81 -32.84
C LYS A 389 16.91 3.79 -34.36
N SER A 390 15.78 3.38 -34.94
CA SER A 390 15.57 3.43 -36.40
C SER A 390 15.55 4.85 -36.98
N LYS A 391 15.31 5.88 -36.14
CA LYS A 391 15.23 7.29 -36.52
C LYS A 391 16.32 8.16 -35.85
N HIS A 392 16.87 7.70 -34.73
CA HIS A 392 17.79 8.43 -33.86
C HIS A 392 18.98 7.54 -33.45
N ASP A 393 20.06 7.60 -34.25
CA ASP A 393 21.29 6.86 -33.97
C ASP A 393 21.95 7.30 -32.64
N GLU A 394 21.71 8.54 -32.24
CA GLU A 394 22.14 9.19 -31.00
C GLU A 394 21.41 8.73 -29.74
N PHE A 395 20.49 7.76 -29.82
CA PHE A 395 19.78 7.20 -28.67
C PHE A 395 20.39 5.87 -28.22
N GLU A 396 20.68 5.66 -26.93
CA GLU A 396 21.24 4.40 -26.44
C GLU A 396 20.68 4.00 -25.06
N VAL A 397 20.72 2.71 -24.74
CA VAL A 397 20.33 2.18 -23.43
C VAL A 397 21.54 1.52 -22.77
N ILE A 398 21.71 1.74 -21.47
CA ILE A 398 22.75 1.09 -20.64
C ILE A 398 22.05 0.27 -19.56
N PHE A 399 22.15 -1.05 -19.68
CA PHE A 399 21.65 -1.99 -18.68
C PHE A 399 22.53 -2.00 -17.42
N ILE A 400 21.89 -1.81 -16.27
CA ILE A 400 22.50 -1.86 -14.94
C ILE A 400 21.83 -2.99 -14.16
N SER A 401 22.53 -4.12 -14.07
CA SER A 401 21.97 -5.34 -13.50
C SER A 401 21.91 -5.32 -11.97
N SER A 402 20.82 -5.87 -11.45
CA SER A 402 20.68 -6.28 -10.04
C SER A 402 20.60 -7.81 -9.90
N ASP A 403 21.07 -8.56 -10.89
CA ASP A 403 21.17 -10.01 -10.83
C ASP A 403 22.15 -10.47 -9.75
N ARG A 404 21.93 -11.68 -9.24
CA ARG A 404 22.66 -12.21 -8.09
C ARG A 404 23.92 -12.99 -8.47
N ASP A 405 24.09 -13.29 -9.74
CA ASP A 405 25.21 -14.04 -10.29
C ASP A 405 25.44 -13.68 -11.77
N GLN A 406 26.65 -13.97 -12.25
CA GLN A 406 27.11 -13.70 -13.61
C GLN A 406 26.25 -14.42 -14.67
N ALA A 407 25.85 -15.67 -14.42
CA ALA A 407 25.11 -16.47 -15.40
C ALA A 407 23.71 -15.89 -15.65
N SER A 408 23.00 -15.52 -14.58
CA SER A 408 21.70 -14.85 -14.68
C SER A 408 21.80 -13.50 -15.39
N TYR A 409 22.88 -12.74 -15.14
CA TYR A 409 23.17 -11.50 -15.85
C TYR A 409 23.34 -11.73 -17.36
N GLU A 410 24.18 -12.70 -17.75
CA GLU A 410 24.47 -13.01 -19.16
C GLU A 410 23.23 -13.51 -19.89
N GLU A 411 22.47 -14.42 -19.29
CA GLU A 411 21.24 -14.97 -19.86
C GLU A 411 20.22 -13.86 -20.16
N TYR A 412 20.01 -12.96 -19.22
CA TYR A 412 19.02 -11.89 -19.37
C TYR A 412 19.53 -10.76 -20.27
N TYR A 413 20.80 -10.38 -20.14
CA TYR A 413 21.41 -9.41 -21.04
C TYR A 413 21.43 -9.91 -22.49
N ALA A 414 21.51 -11.23 -22.72
CA ALA A 414 21.45 -11.81 -24.06
C ALA A 414 20.17 -11.41 -24.82
N THR A 415 19.05 -11.21 -24.12
CA THR A 415 17.76 -10.83 -24.73
C THR A 415 17.65 -9.34 -25.07
N MET A 416 18.67 -8.53 -24.77
CA MET A 416 18.66 -7.07 -24.92
C MET A 416 19.59 -6.62 -26.07
N PRO A 417 19.20 -5.63 -26.89
CA PRO A 417 19.97 -5.17 -28.05
C PRO A 417 20.98 -4.03 -27.75
N TRP A 418 21.10 -3.60 -26.49
CA TRP A 418 21.82 -2.37 -26.10
C TRP A 418 23.05 -2.63 -25.23
N LEU A 419 23.69 -1.58 -24.72
CA LEU A 419 24.93 -1.63 -23.91
C LEU A 419 24.66 -2.01 -22.44
N ALA A 420 25.69 -2.39 -21.70
CA ALA A 420 25.56 -2.68 -20.26
C ALA A 420 26.76 -2.19 -19.44
N LEU A 421 26.55 -2.02 -18.13
CA LEU A 421 27.67 -2.09 -17.20
C LEU A 421 28.09 -3.56 -16.99
N PRO A 422 29.38 -3.84 -16.80
CA PRO A 422 29.83 -5.17 -16.37
C PRO A 422 29.08 -5.66 -15.14
N TYR A 423 28.93 -6.98 -15.01
CA TYR A 423 28.44 -7.57 -13.76
C TYR A 423 29.39 -7.23 -12.59
N ASN A 424 28.83 -6.99 -11.40
CA ASN A 424 29.53 -6.51 -10.21
C ASN A 424 30.26 -5.15 -10.34
N ASP A 425 29.86 -4.30 -11.30
CA ASP A 425 30.40 -2.95 -11.40
C ASP A 425 30.08 -2.11 -10.16
N LYS A 426 31.12 -1.52 -9.54
CA LYS A 426 31.00 -0.72 -8.31
C LYS A 426 30.16 0.55 -8.52
N ARG A 427 30.09 1.07 -9.75
CA ARG A 427 29.25 2.22 -10.11
C ARG A 427 27.77 1.94 -9.89
N LYS A 428 27.33 0.68 -9.91
CA LYS A 428 25.93 0.33 -9.63
C LYS A 428 25.44 0.90 -8.31
N GLN A 429 26.26 0.86 -7.25
CA GLN A 429 25.86 1.36 -5.93
C GLN A 429 25.77 2.89 -5.90
N SER A 430 26.71 3.61 -6.54
CA SER A 430 26.64 5.07 -6.62
C SER A 430 25.47 5.53 -7.48
N LEU A 431 25.25 4.88 -8.64
CA LEU A 431 24.11 5.15 -9.52
C LEU A 431 22.78 4.90 -8.82
N SER A 432 22.65 3.80 -8.07
CA SER A 432 21.44 3.54 -7.28
C SER A 432 21.16 4.63 -6.25
N ARG A 433 22.19 5.25 -5.65
CA ARG A 433 22.03 6.37 -4.72
C ARG A 433 21.67 7.66 -5.44
N ILE A 434 22.42 8.01 -6.51
CA ILE A 434 22.20 9.24 -7.30
C ILE A 434 20.77 9.32 -7.81
N PHE A 435 20.22 8.20 -8.28
CA PHE A 435 18.87 8.13 -8.86
C PHE A 435 17.82 7.53 -7.93
N LYS A 436 18.11 7.40 -6.63
CA LYS A 436 17.18 6.93 -5.60
C LYS A 436 16.43 5.66 -5.99
N VAL A 437 17.18 4.65 -6.46
CA VAL A 437 16.63 3.38 -6.96
C VAL A 437 16.09 2.54 -5.80
N ASN A 438 14.81 2.72 -5.49
CA ASN A 438 14.10 2.00 -4.42
C ASN A 438 13.39 0.72 -4.90
N GLY A 439 13.32 0.52 -6.22
CA GLY A 439 12.70 -0.64 -6.84
C GLY A 439 13.12 -0.78 -8.30
N ILE A 440 12.94 -1.98 -8.85
CA ILE A 440 13.18 -2.29 -10.26
C ILE A 440 11.92 -2.90 -10.88
N PRO A 441 11.63 -2.65 -12.17
CA PRO A 441 12.45 -1.89 -13.13
C PRO A 441 12.36 -0.37 -12.94
N LEU A 442 13.50 0.33 -13.06
CA LEU A 442 13.58 1.80 -13.12
C LEU A 442 14.35 2.21 -14.38
N LEU A 443 13.87 3.24 -15.07
CA LEU A 443 14.54 3.85 -16.21
C LEU A 443 14.75 5.34 -15.96
N VAL A 444 15.99 5.78 -16.13
CA VAL A 444 16.37 7.20 -16.04
C VAL A 444 16.78 7.68 -17.42
N ALA A 445 16.12 8.73 -17.92
CA ALA A 445 16.50 9.38 -19.17
C ALA A 445 17.53 10.49 -18.91
N LEU A 446 18.67 10.40 -19.60
CA LEU A 446 19.69 11.44 -19.67
C LEU A 446 19.70 12.04 -21.07
N GLY A 447 19.78 13.38 -21.15
CA GLY A 447 19.89 14.09 -22.40
C GLY A 447 21.33 14.12 -22.94
N PRO A 448 21.54 14.73 -24.12
CA PRO A 448 22.83 14.83 -24.80
C PRO A 448 23.95 15.46 -23.95
N THR A 449 23.58 16.38 -23.06
CA THR A 449 24.50 17.04 -22.13
C THR A 449 24.91 16.15 -20.95
N GLY A 450 24.28 14.98 -20.81
CA GLY A 450 24.39 14.09 -19.66
C GLY A 450 23.53 14.50 -18.47
N LYS A 451 22.73 15.56 -18.59
CA LYS A 451 21.75 15.97 -17.57
C LYS A 451 20.57 15.02 -17.53
N THR A 452 20.05 14.77 -16.33
CA THR A 452 18.82 13.99 -16.14
C THR A 452 17.64 14.76 -16.69
N ILE A 453 16.88 14.13 -17.59
CA ILE A 453 15.61 14.64 -18.10
C ILE A 453 14.50 14.22 -17.15
N THR A 454 14.39 12.92 -16.86
CA THR A 454 13.36 12.38 -15.94
C THR A 454 13.75 10.99 -15.43
N THR A 455 13.25 10.63 -14.24
CA THR A 455 13.31 9.28 -13.66
C THR A 455 12.04 8.47 -13.90
N GLU A 456 11.01 9.08 -14.50
CA GLU A 456 9.70 8.47 -14.75
C GLU A 456 9.58 7.81 -16.14
N THR A 457 10.71 7.64 -16.82
CA THR A 457 10.78 7.18 -18.22
C THR A 457 10.06 5.85 -18.45
N ARG A 458 10.08 4.94 -17.46
CA ARG A 458 9.33 3.68 -17.54
C ARG A 458 7.83 3.94 -17.75
N GLY A 459 7.24 4.86 -16.98
CA GLY A 459 5.83 5.22 -17.09
C GLY A 459 5.50 5.85 -18.44
N LEU A 460 6.37 6.74 -18.92
CA LEU A 460 6.24 7.38 -20.22
C LEU A 460 6.26 6.37 -21.37
N ILE A 461 7.18 5.40 -21.35
CA ILE A 461 7.24 4.33 -22.36
C ILE A 461 6.01 3.43 -22.30
N MET A 462 5.52 3.10 -21.09
CA MET A 462 4.29 2.32 -20.95
C MET A 462 3.08 3.03 -21.53
N LEU A 463 3.01 4.36 -21.39
CA LEU A 463 1.87 5.17 -21.80
C LEU A 463 1.93 5.61 -23.27
N HIS A 464 3.12 5.95 -23.78
CA HIS A 464 3.29 6.59 -25.09
C HIS A 464 4.29 5.86 -26.02
N GLY A 465 4.98 4.82 -25.55
CA GLY A 465 6.00 4.12 -26.35
C GLY A 465 7.13 5.03 -26.81
N ALA A 466 7.55 4.89 -28.08
CA ALA A 466 8.61 5.69 -28.68
C ALA A 466 8.24 7.17 -28.87
N GLU A 467 6.95 7.51 -28.94
CA GLU A 467 6.50 8.89 -29.15
C GLU A 467 6.85 9.82 -27.99
N ALA A 468 7.08 9.26 -26.79
CA ALA A 468 7.56 10.02 -25.64
C ALA A 468 8.98 10.55 -25.82
N PHE A 469 9.81 9.99 -26.72
CA PHE A 469 11.15 10.48 -26.98
C PHE A 469 11.12 11.94 -27.48
N PRO A 470 11.97 12.86 -26.98
CA PRO A 470 13.16 12.67 -26.12
C PRO A 470 12.91 12.64 -24.60
N PHE A 471 11.68 12.39 -24.17
CA PHE A 471 11.21 12.28 -22.78
C PHE A 471 11.23 13.60 -21.99
N THR A 472 11.27 14.73 -22.69
CA THR A 472 11.25 16.06 -22.06
C THR A 472 9.83 16.51 -21.75
N ASP A 473 9.68 17.40 -20.77
CA ASP A 473 8.38 17.97 -20.40
C ASP A 473 7.73 18.70 -21.57
N GLU A 474 8.52 19.36 -22.43
CA GLU A 474 8.02 19.99 -23.65
C GLU A 474 7.41 18.97 -24.60
N ARG A 475 8.08 17.82 -24.81
CA ARG A 475 7.57 16.76 -25.68
C ARG A 475 6.29 16.15 -25.13
N LEU A 476 6.23 15.92 -23.82
CA LEU A 476 5.02 15.42 -23.17
C LEU A 476 3.86 16.42 -23.30
N SER A 477 4.14 17.72 -23.15
CA SER A 477 3.16 18.78 -23.35
C SER A 477 2.62 18.81 -24.80
N GLU A 478 3.47 18.56 -25.79
CA GLU A 478 3.05 18.43 -27.19
C GLU A 478 2.12 17.23 -27.42
N ILE A 479 2.44 16.07 -26.83
CA ILE A 479 1.60 14.87 -26.91
C ILE A 479 0.24 15.13 -26.27
N GLU A 480 0.22 15.75 -25.08
CA GLU A 480 -1.02 16.12 -24.39
C GLU A 480 -1.85 17.14 -25.19
N ALA A 481 -1.21 18.15 -25.77
CA ALA A 481 -1.87 19.12 -26.64
C ALA A 481 -2.47 18.43 -27.88
N GLY A 482 -1.77 17.46 -28.45
CA GLY A 482 -2.30 16.62 -29.54
C GLY A 482 -3.56 15.88 -29.11
N PHE A 483 -3.58 15.29 -27.91
CA PHE A 483 -4.77 14.62 -27.39
C PHE A 483 -5.93 15.58 -27.12
N ALA A 484 -5.64 16.77 -26.60
CA ALA A 484 -6.65 17.80 -26.39
C ALA A 484 -7.26 18.30 -27.72
N GLU A 485 -6.44 18.45 -28.76
CA GLU A 485 -6.92 18.84 -30.09
C GLU A 485 -7.79 17.74 -30.72
N MET A 486 -7.47 16.44 -30.52
CA MET A 486 -8.34 15.35 -30.97
C MET A 486 -9.72 15.37 -30.30
N ALA A 487 -9.80 15.78 -29.03
CA ALA A 487 -11.05 15.92 -28.30
C ALA A 487 -11.87 17.16 -28.70
N LYS A 488 -11.31 18.03 -29.54
CA LYS A 488 -11.95 19.29 -29.92
C LYS A 488 -13.14 19.02 -30.83
N GLY A 489 -14.33 19.39 -30.34
CA GLY A 489 -15.60 19.13 -31.01
C GLY A 489 -16.38 17.97 -30.39
N TRP A 490 -15.78 17.21 -29.48
CA TRP A 490 -16.51 16.31 -28.59
C TRP A 490 -16.99 17.09 -27.36
N VAL A 491 -18.17 16.70 -26.85
CA VAL A 491 -18.78 17.30 -25.66
C VAL A 491 -18.32 16.56 -24.42
N ASP A 492 -18.23 17.24 -23.28
CA ASP A 492 -17.74 16.60 -22.04
C ASP A 492 -18.66 15.47 -21.55
N LYS A 493 -19.96 15.57 -21.87
CA LYS A 493 -20.97 14.58 -21.51
C LYS A 493 -21.91 14.30 -22.67
N VAL A 494 -22.27 13.03 -22.83
CA VAL A 494 -23.23 12.59 -23.83
C VAL A 494 -24.24 11.63 -23.22
N LYS A 495 -25.50 11.78 -23.62
CA LYS A 495 -26.53 10.77 -23.39
C LYS A 495 -26.59 9.87 -24.61
N SER A 496 -26.27 8.60 -24.45
CA SER A 496 -26.24 7.63 -25.54
C SER A 496 -27.47 6.73 -25.49
N ASP A 497 -28.10 6.46 -26.62
CA ASP A 497 -29.18 5.47 -26.72
C ASP A 497 -28.70 4.03 -26.42
N LEU A 498 -27.38 3.80 -26.43
CA LEU A 498 -26.79 2.53 -26.01
C LEU A 498 -26.66 2.40 -24.49
N HIS A 499 -26.80 3.50 -23.75
CA HIS A 499 -26.75 3.57 -22.29
C HIS A 499 -27.61 4.73 -21.78
N GLU A 500 -28.91 4.49 -21.60
CA GLU A 500 -29.89 5.54 -21.30
C GLU A 500 -29.95 5.98 -19.83
N ASP A 501 -29.49 5.10 -18.91
CA ASP A 501 -29.65 5.25 -17.46
C ASP A 501 -28.74 6.35 -16.89
N HIS A 502 -27.54 6.54 -17.45
CA HIS A 502 -26.55 7.51 -16.97
C HIS A 502 -25.89 8.25 -18.15
N GLU A 503 -25.53 9.52 -17.94
CA GLU A 503 -24.69 10.25 -18.88
C GLU A 503 -23.28 9.67 -18.90
N LEU A 504 -22.71 9.53 -20.09
CA LEU A 504 -21.32 9.13 -20.26
C LEU A 504 -20.42 10.37 -20.27
N VAL A 505 -19.29 10.31 -19.56
CA VAL A 505 -18.32 11.40 -19.45
C VAL A 505 -17.10 11.10 -20.31
N LEU A 506 -16.69 12.08 -21.12
CA LEU A 506 -15.47 11.98 -21.92
C LEU A 506 -14.25 11.90 -21.00
N THR A 507 -13.55 10.76 -21.04
CA THR A 507 -12.49 10.40 -20.10
C THR A 507 -11.26 9.90 -20.85
N ARG A 508 -10.06 10.21 -20.33
CA ARG A 508 -8.81 9.64 -20.83
C ARG A 508 -8.73 8.16 -20.48
N SER A 509 -8.59 7.30 -21.49
CA SER A 509 -8.43 5.86 -21.33
C SER A 509 -7.25 5.38 -22.17
N GLN A 510 -6.36 4.53 -21.63
CA GLN A 510 -5.23 4.00 -22.41
C GLN A 510 -5.73 3.03 -23.49
N VAL A 511 -6.41 1.98 -23.06
CA VAL A 511 -7.00 0.93 -23.90
C VAL A 511 -8.28 0.45 -23.21
N TYR A 512 -9.35 0.29 -23.99
CA TYR A 512 -10.63 -0.24 -23.51
C TYR A 512 -11.34 -1.00 -24.62
N THR A 513 -12.35 -1.78 -24.28
CA THR A 513 -13.26 -2.38 -25.26
C THR A 513 -14.53 -1.55 -25.29
N CYS A 514 -14.96 -1.13 -26.47
CA CYS A 514 -16.19 -0.35 -26.62
C CYS A 514 -17.41 -1.26 -26.50
N ASP A 515 -18.27 -1.03 -25.51
CA ASP A 515 -19.50 -1.81 -25.27
C ASP A 515 -20.54 -1.66 -26.40
N GLY A 516 -20.37 -0.66 -27.27
CA GLY A 516 -21.25 -0.43 -28.41
C GLY A 516 -20.88 -1.20 -29.68
N CYS A 517 -19.61 -1.53 -29.88
CA CYS A 517 -19.14 -2.17 -31.11
C CYS A 517 -18.15 -3.33 -30.92
N ASP A 518 -17.82 -3.65 -29.66
CA ASP A 518 -16.88 -4.70 -29.23
C ASP A 518 -15.45 -4.54 -29.77
N LYS A 519 -15.09 -3.39 -30.34
CA LYS A 519 -13.73 -3.09 -30.81
C LYS A 519 -12.92 -2.37 -29.75
N GLU A 520 -11.60 -2.54 -29.82
CA GLU A 520 -10.66 -1.82 -28.97
C GLU A 520 -10.72 -0.30 -29.24
N GLY A 521 -10.75 0.50 -28.18
CA GLY A 521 -10.62 1.94 -28.20
C GLY A 521 -9.38 2.39 -27.44
N LYS A 522 -8.86 3.56 -27.83
CA LYS A 522 -7.66 4.15 -27.23
C LYS A 522 -7.84 5.63 -27.01
N ILE A 523 -7.06 6.15 -26.07
CA ILE A 523 -6.90 7.57 -25.75
C ILE A 523 -8.11 8.21 -25.07
N TRP A 524 -9.28 8.21 -25.73
CA TRP A 524 -10.50 8.87 -25.26
C TRP A 524 -11.67 7.90 -25.30
N ALA A 525 -12.48 7.88 -24.24
CA ALA A 525 -13.69 7.08 -24.14
C ALA A 525 -14.81 7.92 -23.53
N TYR A 526 -16.06 7.69 -23.93
CA TYR A 526 -17.20 8.11 -23.12
C TYR A 526 -17.50 7.02 -22.10
N ASN A 527 -17.24 7.30 -20.84
CA ASN A 527 -17.31 6.34 -19.74
C ASN A 527 -18.45 6.66 -18.77
N CYS A 528 -19.16 5.63 -18.31
CA CYS A 528 -19.99 5.67 -17.12
C CYS A 528 -19.31 4.83 -16.04
N GLU A 529 -18.83 5.48 -14.98
CA GLU A 529 -18.13 4.80 -13.88
C GLU A 529 -19.08 3.92 -13.06
N GLU A 530 -20.34 4.34 -12.93
CA GLU A 530 -21.36 3.61 -12.18
C GLU A 530 -21.68 2.26 -12.83
N CYS A 531 -21.78 2.23 -14.16
CA CYS A 531 -22.10 1.00 -14.90
C CYS A 531 -20.87 0.27 -15.43
N ASN A 532 -19.69 0.92 -15.37
CA ASN A 532 -18.48 0.49 -16.07
C ASN A 532 -18.79 0.20 -17.55
N PHE A 533 -19.32 1.23 -18.23
CA PHE A 533 -19.72 1.19 -19.63
C PHE A 533 -18.87 2.21 -20.39
N ASP A 534 -18.20 1.77 -21.44
CA ASP A 534 -17.21 2.52 -22.22
C ASP A 534 -17.61 2.54 -23.70
N LEU A 535 -17.74 3.73 -24.31
CA LEU A 535 -17.97 3.88 -25.75
C LEU A 535 -16.81 4.60 -26.44
N HIS A 536 -16.56 4.26 -27.70
CA HIS A 536 -15.81 5.14 -28.61
C HIS A 536 -16.48 6.51 -28.70
N PRO A 537 -15.70 7.61 -28.80
CA PRO A 537 -16.24 8.93 -29.12
C PRO A 537 -17.21 8.91 -30.30
N GLU A 538 -16.88 8.18 -31.36
CA GLU A 538 -17.72 8.05 -32.56
C GLU A 538 -18.98 7.20 -32.30
N CYS A 539 -18.87 6.12 -31.51
CA CYS A 539 -20.02 5.30 -31.13
C CYS A 539 -21.01 6.05 -30.23
N ALA A 540 -20.51 6.95 -29.38
CA ALA A 540 -21.34 7.72 -28.48
C ALA A 540 -22.05 8.89 -29.19
N LEU A 541 -21.41 9.51 -30.18
CA LEU A 541 -21.90 10.72 -30.84
C LEU A 541 -22.73 10.48 -32.12
N LYS A 542 -22.83 9.23 -32.62
CA LYS A 542 -23.61 8.84 -33.81
C LYS A 542 -23.41 9.79 -35.02
N GLU A 543 -22.22 9.81 -35.62
CA GLU A 543 -22.11 10.32 -37.00
C GLU A 543 -22.54 9.23 -38.00
N ASP A 544 -23.69 9.46 -38.64
CA ASP A 544 -24.18 8.65 -39.74
C ASP A 544 -23.30 8.87 -40.98
N LYS A 545 -22.34 7.97 -41.23
CA LYS A 545 -21.67 7.83 -42.54
C LYS A 545 -21.83 6.40 -43.03
N GLY A 546 -22.75 6.22 -43.98
CA GLY A 546 -22.88 4.99 -44.75
C GLY A 546 -21.55 4.55 -45.39
N LYS A 547 -21.34 3.24 -45.47
CA LYS A 547 -20.18 2.59 -46.13
C LYS A 547 -20.14 2.90 -47.64
N PRO A 548 -19.01 2.70 -48.36
CA PRO A 548 -17.59 2.90 -48.03
C PRO A 548 -16.88 3.85 -49.04
N ASN A 549 -15.69 4.36 -48.73
CA ASN A 549 -14.69 4.63 -49.77
C ASN A 549 -13.26 4.51 -49.22
N GLU A 550 -12.41 3.90 -50.04
CA GLU A 550 -11.04 3.49 -49.79
C GLU A 550 -10.12 4.65 -49.41
N GLY A 551 -9.15 4.40 -48.52
CA GLY A 551 -7.99 5.28 -48.45
C GLY A 551 -7.20 5.39 -47.15
N TRP A 552 -7.25 4.47 -46.19
CA TRP A 552 -6.15 4.30 -45.21
C TRP A 552 -6.01 2.81 -44.86
N VAL A 553 -4.92 2.20 -45.28
CA VAL A 553 -4.52 0.83 -44.90
C VAL A 553 -3.89 0.91 -43.51
N CYS A 554 -4.52 0.28 -42.53
CA CYS A 554 -3.83 -0.16 -41.31
C CYS A 554 -3.50 -1.63 -41.51
N ASP A 555 -2.23 -1.93 -41.72
CA ASP A 555 -1.71 -3.29 -41.71
C ASP A 555 -1.83 -3.85 -40.28
N GLY A 556 -2.70 -4.84 -40.10
CA GLY A 556 -2.89 -5.58 -38.87
C GLY A 556 -3.85 -6.73 -39.13
N GLU A 557 -3.29 -7.94 -39.27
CA GLU A 557 -4.00 -9.17 -39.63
C GLU A 557 -5.21 -9.48 -38.73
N ASP A 558 -6.35 -9.82 -39.33
CA ASP A 558 -7.56 -10.31 -38.67
C ASP A 558 -7.28 -11.63 -37.90
N ALA A 559 -7.11 -11.57 -36.58
CA ALA A 559 -7.02 -12.76 -35.75
C ALA A 559 -8.41 -13.23 -35.27
N THR A 560 -9.14 -13.97 -36.12
CA THR A 560 -10.31 -14.74 -35.65
C THR A 560 -9.84 -16.00 -34.92
N GLY A 561 -9.87 -15.97 -33.59
CA GLY A 561 -9.50 -17.12 -32.74
C GLY A 561 -10.65 -18.11 -32.55
N THR A 562 -10.32 -19.37 -32.24
CA THR A 562 -11.32 -20.39 -31.87
C THR A 562 -11.31 -20.57 -30.35
N GLN A 563 -12.47 -20.39 -29.72
CA GLN A 563 -12.68 -20.58 -28.28
C GLN A 563 -13.09 -22.03 -28.00
N VAL A 564 -12.35 -22.72 -27.12
CA VAL A 564 -12.70 -24.07 -26.66
C VAL A 564 -12.85 -24.07 -25.14
N LEU A 565 -14.03 -24.46 -24.67
CA LEU A 565 -14.36 -24.60 -23.25
C LEU A 565 -14.24 -26.07 -22.84
N ILE A 566 -13.34 -26.36 -21.90
CA ILE A 566 -13.14 -27.72 -21.38
C ILE A 566 -13.60 -27.77 -19.92
N PRO A 567 -14.59 -28.61 -19.56
CA PRO A 567 -15.01 -28.78 -18.19
C PRO A 567 -13.97 -29.58 -17.40
N VAL A 568 -13.56 -29.08 -16.23
CA VAL A 568 -12.69 -29.78 -15.28
C VAL A 568 -13.30 -29.78 -13.88
N ASN A 569 -12.80 -30.65 -13.00
CA ASN A 569 -13.36 -30.76 -11.66
C ASN A 569 -12.99 -29.51 -10.83
N GLY A 570 -13.98 -28.65 -10.55
CA GLY A 570 -13.80 -27.35 -9.87
C GLY A 570 -13.96 -26.11 -10.74
N GLY A 571 -14.24 -26.24 -12.05
CA GLY A 571 -14.51 -25.09 -12.93
C GLY A 571 -14.37 -25.39 -14.43
N MET A 572 -14.52 -24.37 -15.28
CA MET A 572 -14.23 -24.47 -16.72
C MET A 572 -12.89 -23.80 -17.01
N ILE A 573 -12.05 -24.46 -17.81
CA ILE A 573 -10.81 -23.87 -18.34
C ILE A 573 -11.08 -23.40 -19.77
N GLU A 574 -10.70 -22.16 -20.04
CA GLU A 574 -10.80 -21.53 -21.36
C GLU A 574 -9.41 -21.52 -22.02
N LEU A 575 -9.34 -22.04 -23.24
CA LEU A 575 -8.13 -22.00 -24.06
C LEU A 575 -8.40 -21.21 -25.34
N TYR A 576 -7.52 -20.26 -25.64
CA TYR A 576 -7.61 -19.41 -26.84
C TYR A 576 -6.41 -19.69 -27.75
N ILE A 577 -6.69 -20.02 -29.01
CA ILE A 577 -5.64 -20.17 -30.05
C ILE A 577 -5.95 -19.20 -31.19
N SER A 578 -4.91 -18.48 -31.62
CA SER A 578 -4.97 -17.41 -32.62
C SER A 578 -5.17 -17.87 -34.08
N LYS A 579 -5.44 -19.15 -34.33
CA LYS A 579 -5.71 -19.70 -35.67
C LYS A 579 -6.99 -20.56 -35.66
N GLN A 580 -7.83 -20.40 -36.68
CA GLN A 580 -9.00 -21.27 -36.90
C GLN A 580 -8.56 -22.73 -37.07
N VAL A 581 -9.03 -23.61 -36.19
CA VAL A 581 -8.85 -25.06 -36.30
C VAL A 581 -10.21 -25.66 -36.67
N THR A 582 -10.29 -26.34 -37.82
CA THR A 582 -11.51 -27.05 -38.22
C THR A 582 -11.81 -28.20 -37.25
N ARG A 583 -13.10 -28.39 -36.94
CA ARG A 583 -13.56 -29.42 -36.00
C ARG A 583 -13.23 -30.82 -36.54
N ASP A 584 -12.12 -31.39 -36.10
CA ASP A 584 -11.69 -32.75 -36.40
C ASP A 584 -11.97 -33.66 -35.21
N GLN A 585 -12.82 -34.66 -35.42
CA GLN A 585 -13.20 -35.63 -34.40
C GLN A 585 -11.99 -36.43 -33.89
N GLN A 586 -10.99 -36.68 -34.74
CA GLN A 586 -9.77 -37.40 -34.37
C GLN A 586 -8.89 -36.58 -33.41
N MET A 587 -8.87 -35.25 -33.57
CA MET A 587 -8.14 -34.33 -32.70
C MET A 587 -8.82 -34.19 -31.33
N ILE A 588 -10.17 -34.15 -31.32
CA ILE A 588 -10.97 -34.15 -30.08
C ILE A 588 -10.76 -35.44 -29.31
N ASP A 589 -10.82 -36.59 -29.99
CA ASP A 589 -10.64 -37.90 -29.35
C ASP A 589 -9.21 -38.05 -28.79
N THR A 590 -8.20 -37.55 -29.50
CA THR A 590 -6.79 -37.54 -29.03
C THR A 590 -6.58 -36.62 -27.81
N LEU A 591 -7.23 -35.46 -27.77
CA LEU A 591 -7.18 -34.54 -26.63
C LEU A 591 -7.89 -35.13 -25.40
N MET A 592 -9.04 -35.77 -25.60
CA MET A 592 -9.78 -36.46 -24.55
C MET A 592 -9.03 -37.68 -24.01
N GLU A 593 -8.33 -38.43 -24.87
CA GLU A 593 -7.50 -39.56 -24.48
C GLU A 593 -6.29 -39.12 -23.64
N LYS A 594 -5.59 -38.04 -24.05
CA LYS A 594 -4.49 -37.45 -23.26
C LYS A 594 -4.96 -36.86 -21.92
N PHE A 595 -6.13 -36.24 -21.88
CA PHE A 595 -6.70 -35.68 -20.66
C PHE A 595 -7.16 -36.77 -19.68
N ASN A 596 -7.68 -37.90 -20.18
CA ASN A 596 -8.02 -39.07 -19.36
C ASN A 596 -6.77 -39.76 -18.79
N ILE A 597 -5.65 -39.77 -19.50
CA ILE A 597 -4.35 -40.25 -18.98
C ILE A 597 -3.88 -39.36 -17.82
N PHE A 598 -3.95 -38.04 -17.99
CA PHE A 598 -3.59 -37.07 -16.95
C PHE A 598 -4.50 -37.16 -15.71
N SER A 599 -5.81 -37.33 -15.91
CA SER A 599 -6.78 -37.50 -14.81
C SER A 599 -6.59 -38.82 -14.05
N LYS A 600 -6.28 -39.93 -14.73
CA LYS A 600 -5.91 -41.20 -14.08
C LYS A 600 -4.63 -41.09 -13.26
N HIS A 601 -3.65 -40.29 -13.70
CA HIS A 601 -2.42 -40.05 -12.95
C HIS A 601 -2.67 -39.26 -11.65
N ILE A 602 -3.61 -38.30 -11.69
CA ILE A 602 -4.05 -37.54 -10.52
C ILE A 602 -4.87 -38.40 -9.54
N GLU A 603 -5.67 -39.36 -10.02
CA GLU A 603 -6.37 -40.32 -9.16
C GLU A 603 -5.44 -41.37 -8.53
N GLN A 604 -4.38 -41.80 -9.24
CA GLN A 604 -3.31 -42.63 -8.66
C GLN A 604 -2.58 -41.91 -7.50
N MET A 605 -2.31 -40.61 -7.65
CA MET A 605 -1.71 -39.80 -6.58
C MET A 605 -2.63 -39.55 -5.38
N LYS A 606 -3.94 -39.78 -5.51
CA LYS A 606 -4.92 -39.65 -4.41
C LYS A 606 -5.24 -40.97 -3.70
N THR A 607 -4.92 -42.11 -4.32
CA THR A 607 -5.17 -43.45 -3.77
C THR A 607 -3.97 -44.06 -3.07
N GLU A 608 -2.76 -43.55 -3.31
CA GLU A 608 -1.59 -43.85 -2.50
C GLU A 608 -1.50 -42.86 -1.33
N GLY A 609 -2.02 -43.30 -0.19
CA GLY A 609 -1.97 -42.56 1.07
C GLY A 609 -0.54 -42.24 1.51
N SER A 610 -0.40 -41.12 2.21
CA SER A 610 0.81 -40.66 2.88
C SER A 610 1.57 -41.79 3.60
N PRO A 611 2.87 -41.97 3.35
CA PRO A 611 3.76 -42.58 4.31
C PRO A 611 4.44 -41.50 5.14
N ASN A 612 4.28 -41.62 6.46
CA ASN A 612 5.06 -40.98 7.51
C ASN A 612 6.53 -40.75 7.13
N CYS A 613 7.00 -39.50 7.18
CA CYS A 613 8.42 -39.21 7.27
C CYS A 613 8.89 -39.44 8.73
N SER A 614 9.11 -40.69 9.09
CA SER A 614 9.97 -41.05 10.21
C SER A 614 11.43 -41.08 9.74
N ASN A 615 12.21 -40.22 10.37
CA ASN A 615 13.67 -40.14 10.40
C ASN A 615 14.37 -41.52 10.24
N PRO A 616 15.31 -41.68 9.30
CA PRO A 616 16.19 -42.85 9.35
C PRO A 616 17.65 -42.50 9.08
N TRP A 617 18.40 -41.98 10.06
CA TRP A 617 19.85 -42.18 10.12
C TRP A 617 20.35 -42.16 11.58
N SER A 618 20.24 -43.31 12.25
CA SER A 618 21.19 -43.71 13.29
C SER A 618 21.48 -45.20 13.16
N GLU A 619 22.76 -45.54 13.29
CA GLU A 619 23.38 -46.87 13.29
C GLU A 619 23.82 -47.46 11.94
N ASN A 620 25.08 -47.16 11.59
CA ASN A 620 26.10 -48.21 11.71
C ASN A 620 27.49 -47.62 11.94
N SER A 621 28.05 -47.95 13.10
CA SER A 621 29.46 -47.83 13.46
C SER A 621 30.20 -49.05 12.90
N SER A 622 31.38 -48.84 12.28
CA SER A 622 32.60 -49.66 12.48
C SER A 622 33.78 -49.23 11.58
N LEU A 623 34.87 -48.81 12.25
CA LEU A 623 36.31 -48.97 11.90
C LEU A 623 36.89 -48.10 10.73
N VAL A 624 38.05 -47.43 10.75
CA VAL A 624 39.22 -47.28 11.65
C VAL A 624 40.05 -46.03 11.20
N SER A 625 40.48 -45.22 12.19
CA SER A 625 41.71 -44.40 12.39
C SER A 625 42.25 -43.32 11.41
N ALA A 626 42.52 -42.16 12.06
CA ALA A 626 43.78 -41.38 12.13
C ALA A 626 44.00 -40.10 11.29
N GLY A 627 44.37 -39.01 12.01
CA GLY A 627 45.15 -37.84 11.54
C GLY A 627 44.35 -36.55 11.27
N SER A 628 44.27 -35.58 12.21
CA SER A 628 45.12 -34.36 12.26
C SER A 628 45.12 -33.56 10.94
N THR A 629 44.52 -32.37 10.77
CA THR A 629 44.97 -31.02 11.23
C THR A 629 44.05 -29.93 10.63
N HIS A 630 44.11 -28.73 11.24
CA HIS A 630 43.46 -27.44 10.90
C HIS A 630 43.12 -27.11 9.43
N VAL A 631 42.04 -26.33 9.23
CA VAL A 631 41.94 -24.99 8.56
C VAL A 631 40.46 -24.65 8.25
N SER A 632 40.00 -23.43 8.57
CA SER A 632 38.71 -22.82 8.15
C SER A 632 38.75 -22.43 6.66
N PRO A 633 37.63 -22.28 5.89
CA PRO A 633 36.78 -21.07 5.99
C PRO A 633 35.29 -21.17 5.50
N THR A 634 34.48 -20.19 5.93
CA THR A 634 33.38 -19.44 5.24
C THR A 634 32.21 -20.09 4.45
N GLN A 635 31.04 -19.41 4.59
CA GLN A 635 29.95 -19.09 3.62
C GLN A 635 28.54 -19.71 3.79
N SER A 636 27.59 -18.81 4.13
CA SER A 636 26.26 -18.50 3.57
C SER A 636 25.41 -19.53 2.80
N ILE A 637 24.08 -19.52 3.01
CA ILE A 637 23.07 -19.01 2.05
C ILE A 637 21.63 -19.07 2.63
N ASP A 638 20.86 -18.03 2.28
CA ASP A 638 19.44 -17.72 2.52
C ASP A 638 18.38 -18.59 1.80
N LYS A 639 17.13 -18.55 2.32
CA LYS A 639 15.81 -18.19 1.68
C LYS A 639 14.63 -19.02 2.22
N PRO A 640 13.33 -18.64 2.03
CA PRO A 640 12.75 -17.63 1.11
C PRO A 640 11.68 -16.63 1.68
N THR A 641 11.36 -15.66 0.83
CA THR A 641 10.36 -14.56 0.83
C THR A 641 8.91 -14.98 0.51
N ASN A 642 7.87 -14.23 0.97
CA ASN A 642 7.07 -13.27 0.14
C ASN A 642 5.74 -12.74 0.76
N LEU A 643 5.32 -11.58 0.21
CA LEU A 643 3.95 -11.02 0.02
C LEU A 643 3.28 -10.21 1.15
N LEU A 644 3.10 -8.90 0.91
CA LEU A 644 1.79 -8.20 0.89
C LEU A 644 1.95 -6.75 0.39
N GLY A 645 1.10 -6.35 -0.55
CA GLY A 645 1.07 -5.01 -1.16
C GLY A 645 0.17 -4.05 -0.39
N TYR A 646 0.46 -2.75 -0.51
CA TYR A 646 -0.41 -1.68 0.00
C TYR A 646 -0.60 -0.57 -1.01
N ALA A 647 -1.86 -0.12 -1.08
CA ALA A 647 -2.41 0.93 -1.90
C ALA A 647 -2.01 2.32 -1.37
N ILE A 648 -1.83 3.27 -2.29
CA ILE A 648 -1.51 4.67 -2.02
C ILE A 648 -2.83 5.45 -1.86
N SER A 649 -2.99 6.15 -0.73
CA SER A 649 -4.06 7.13 -0.49
C SER A 649 -3.51 8.55 -0.60
N GLU A 650 -4.14 9.39 -1.41
CA GLU A 650 -3.86 10.82 -1.53
C GLU A 650 -4.48 11.62 -0.37
N GLN A 651 -3.77 12.63 0.14
CA GLN A 651 -4.28 13.70 1.01
C GLN A 651 -3.70 15.06 0.54
N PRO A 652 -4.37 16.20 0.81
CA PRO A 652 -4.23 17.45 0.07
C PRO A 652 -3.23 18.44 0.72
N LYS A 653 -2.68 19.38 -0.08
CA LYS A 653 -1.91 20.55 0.41
C LYS A 653 -2.25 21.83 -0.36
N GLU A 654 -2.69 22.85 0.38
CA GLU A 654 -2.64 24.29 0.09
C GLU A 654 -1.40 24.87 0.84
N HIS A 655 -0.66 25.93 0.48
CA HIS A 655 -0.72 26.98 -0.55
C HIS A 655 0.65 27.74 -0.52
N THR A 656 1.34 27.97 -1.66
CA THR A 656 1.66 29.31 -2.24
C THR A 656 2.82 29.35 -3.27
N LYS A 657 2.38 29.63 -4.51
CA LYS A 657 2.90 30.57 -5.54
C LYS A 657 3.86 30.10 -6.68
N SER A 658 3.20 30.02 -7.83
CA SER A 658 3.58 30.32 -9.23
C SER A 658 4.56 29.42 -9.96
N MET A 659 4.06 28.27 -10.39
CA MET A 659 4.32 27.73 -11.73
C MET A 659 2.98 27.39 -12.38
N GLN A 660 2.85 27.66 -13.68
CA GLN A 660 1.61 27.52 -14.44
C GLN A 660 1.07 26.08 -14.34
N LYS A 661 -0.24 25.97 -14.04
CA LYS A 661 -0.98 24.71 -13.94
C LYS A 661 -0.97 23.98 -15.29
N ILE A 662 -0.23 22.88 -15.38
CA ILE A 662 -0.55 21.77 -16.28
C ILE A 662 -1.61 20.95 -15.54
N GLY A 663 -2.77 20.75 -16.16
CA GLY A 663 -3.89 20.02 -15.56
C GLY A 663 -3.49 18.57 -15.28
N LYS A 664 -3.58 18.14 -14.01
CA LYS A 664 -3.49 16.72 -13.66
C LYS A 664 -4.68 15.98 -14.28
N TYR A 665 -4.48 15.30 -15.40
CA TYR A 665 -5.43 14.32 -15.88
C TYR A 665 -5.35 13.09 -14.96
N HIS A 666 -6.43 12.80 -14.24
CA HIS A 666 -6.52 11.62 -13.38
C HIS A 666 -6.46 10.35 -14.23
N TYR A 667 -5.40 9.57 -14.03
CA TYR A 667 -5.26 8.24 -14.61
C TYR A 667 -5.92 7.22 -13.69
N GLN A 668 -7.15 6.78 -14.00
CA GLN A 668 -7.88 5.83 -13.17
C GLN A 668 -7.42 4.38 -13.46
N SER A 669 -6.58 3.82 -12.58
CA SER A 669 -6.33 2.38 -12.56
C SER A 669 -7.53 1.65 -11.93
N LYS A 670 -8.35 1.02 -12.76
CA LYS A 670 -9.46 0.14 -12.40
C LYS A 670 -8.95 -1.12 -11.66
N ASN A 671 -9.08 -1.23 -10.32
CA ASN A 671 -8.64 -2.49 -9.66
C ASN A 671 -9.31 -3.00 -8.38
N LEU A 672 -10.46 -2.50 -7.90
CA LEU A 672 -11.19 -3.16 -6.79
C LEU A 672 -12.71 -3.14 -6.95
N VAL A 673 -13.28 -2.03 -7.43
CA VAL A 673 -14.73 -1.90 -7.64
C VAL A 673 -15.21 -2.76 -8.83
N ILE A 674 -14.38 -2.87 -9.88
CA ILE A 674 -14.70 -3.68 -11.06
C ILE A 674 -14.76 -5.17 -10.74
N GLU A 675 -13.79 -5.69 -9.96
CA GLU A 675 -13.85 -7.09 -9.56
C GLU A 675 -14.96 -7.38 -8.54
N ARG A 676 -15.36 -6.38 -7.74
CA ARG A 676 -16.51 -6.50 -6.84
C ARG A 676 -17.81 -6.62 -7.64
N LYS A 677 -18.06 -5.70 -8.59
CA LYS A 677 -19.25 -5.73 -9.46
C LYS A 677 -19.29 -6.95 -10.39
N ARG A 678 -18.14 -7.45 -10.85
CA ARG A 678 -18.07 -8.72 -11.61
C ARG A 678 -18.45 -9.92 -10.76
N ARG A 679 -17.95 -10.01 -9.53
CA ARG A 679 -18.31 -11.08 -8.57
C ARG A 679 -19.78 -11.03 -8.17
N ASP A 680 -20.36 -9.84 -8.04
CA ASP A 680 -21.76 -9.66 -7.70
C ASP A 680 -22.68 -10.11 -8.85
N ARG A 681 -22.36 -9.75 -10.11
CA ARG A 681 -23.09 -10.24 -11.31
C ARG A 681 -23.01 -11.76 -11.48
N ILE A 682 -21.83 -12.36 -11.25
CA ILE A 682 -21.67 -13.82 -11.28
C ILE A 682 -22.49 -14.48 -10.16
N ARG A 683 -22.51 -13.89 -8.96
CA ARG A 683 -23.27 -14.38 -7.81
C ARG A 683 -24.77 -14.32 -8.05
N GLU A 684 -25.28 -13.21 -8.55
CA GLU A 684 -26.71 -13.03 -8.89
C GLU A 684 -27.14 -13.97 -10.01
N GLY A 685 -26.31 -14.16 -11.04
CA GLY A 685 -26.55 -15.16 -12.10
C GLY A 685 -26.60 -16.59 -11.55
N LEU A 686 -25.74 -16.93 -10.59
CA LEU A 686 -25.75 -18.23 -9.90
C LEU A 686 -26.99 -18.43 -9.02
N PHE A 687 -27.48 -17.38 -8.36
CA PHE A 687 -28.74 -17.42 -7.60
C PHE A 687 -29.96 -17.62 -8.52
N ALA A 688 -30.00 -16.93 -9.66
CA ALA A 688 -31.05 -17.11 -10.67
C ALA A 688 -31.04 -18.52 -11.28
N LEU A 689 -29.86 -19.09 -11.56
CA LEU A 689 -29.70 -20.47 -12.02
C LEU A 689 -30.14 -21.49 -10.96
N ARG A 690 -29.79 -21.28 -9.69
CA ARG A 690 -30.24 -22.16 -8.58
C ARG A 690 -31.75 -22.10 -8.33
N ALA A 691 -32.38 -20.95 -8.53
CA ALA A 691 -33.83 -20.78 -8.46
C ALA A 691 -34.57 -21.47 -9.62
N SER A 692 -33.87 -21.75 -10.73
CA SER A 692 -34.43 -22.35 -11.94
C SER A 692 -34.34 -23.89 -11.99
N VAL A 693 -33.68 -24.53 -11.01
CA VAL A 693 -33.57 -26.00 -10.94
C VAL A 693 -34.77 -26.59 -10.20
N PRO A 694 -35.60 -27.47 -10.82
CA PRO A 694 -36.69 -28.14 -10.12
C PRO A 694 -36.15 -29.01 -8.98
N LYS A 695 -36.72 -28.89 -7.77
CA LYS A 695 -36.41 -29.77 -6.63
C LYS A 695 -36.77 -31.21 -6.99
N ILE A 696 -35.76 -32.03 -7.29
CA ILE A 696 -35.93 -33.49 -7.36
C ILE A 696 -36.04 -33.99 -5.92
N SER A 697 -37.26 -34.26 -5.46
CA SER A 697 -37.50 -35.03 -4.24
C SER A 697 -37.12 -36.49 -4.53
N LYS A 698 -36.12 -37.02 -3.80
CA LYS A 698 -35.91 -38.47 -3.75
C LYS A 698 -36.98 -39.10 -2.85
N VAL A 699 -37.57 -40.16 -3.39
CA VAL A 699 -38.53 -41.10 -2.78
C VAL A 699 -37.98 -41.68 -1.48
#